data_AF-A0AAE0RZS3-F1
#
_entry.id   AF-A0AAE0RZS3-F1
#
_cell.length_a   1.000
_cell.length_b   1.000
_cell.length_c   1.000
_cell.angle_alpha   90.00
_cell.angle_beta   90.00
_cell.angle_gamma   90.00
#
_symmetry.space_group_name_H-M   'P 1'
#
loop_
_entity.id
_entity.type
_entity.pdbx_description
1 polymer ?
#
loop_
_entity_poly.entity_id
_entity_poly.type
_entity_poly.pdbx_seq_one_letter_code
_entity_poly.pdbx_strand_id
1 'polypeptide(L)'
;MLFFCGLLIAFGVRYVEGSEVKRTEEASAANALGQQGKPSTVAVAVKAINDVMRSESKKIDWKGIKRGDMFFSDDIIRTGENSFCLLSFIDGTMGKILEKTQVKIVLTRDKGASKMSEKSAVLDFGKFSFNVKNSPGEEFKFISPTSVASIKGTEGSYGAYEGGSFLAILEGKGELQSIDGNKVFVNAGQIGTVSKRQAVVRELTNEEIKYEKLDQIGVSEEKKQVETAKDEKDTEQSMPKEKPERIIIKIRDKNELSSIPQSMGVDLLPNKKGKAFIETYGCQMNFSDSEIVSGILSQMGYETSEVCDDADVIFLNTCSIRENAESKIWSRLNSLSYLKKRNPNLIVGVIGCMAERLKKEILAKEPLVDIVVGPDAYRSLPNLLDLAEMGQKGVNTLLSLEETYADISPIRKQGVSAFISIMRGCDNMCTFCVVPFTRGRERSRTSETILSELKKLEEDGVKEITLLGQNVNSYFDEKNQCGFSNLLNMVSEQVPQMRIRFTTSNPQDLTDEVIEVMATRKNVCSSLHLPVQSGSTRILQLMNRKYSREHYLELVSKLKKEVPGISLSTDIITGFCSETEKDHQDTLTLIKEVEFDYAYTFIYSERPNTLAARQLEDNVLLEEKTRRLNEIINTQREISLVKNKMLVGQTLSILIERESKRSEDMWMGRDEHNRVTVFKKKNGDNVGDEIDVLIQSVTSGTLIGVAI
;
A
#
# COMPACT_ATOMS: atom_id res chain seq x y z
N MET A 1 10.80 48.09 24.67
CA MET A 1 12.01 48.93 24.72
C MET A 1 13.08 48.14 25.45
N LEU A 2 14.08 47.63 24.70
CA LEU A 2 15.48 47.27 25.07
C LEU A 2 15.72 46.29 26.24
N PHE A 3 16.69 45.36 26.31
CA PHE A 3 17.79 44.77 25.51
C PHE A 3 18.29 43.59 26.40
N PHE A 4 18.40 42.34 25.95
CA PHE A 4 19.59 41.67 25.36
C PHE A 4 20.92 41.67 26.15
N CYS A 5 21.41 40.45 26.44
CA CYS A 5 22.76 39.89 26.21
C CYS A 5 23.91 39.96 27.24
N GLY A 6 24.59 38.79 27.37
CA GLY A 6 26.06 38.65 27.30
C GLY A 6 26.74 38.00 28.52
N LEU A 7 27.19 36.73 28.45
CA LEU A 7 28.55 36.25 28.06
C LEU A 7 29.66 36.59 29.10
N LEU A 8 30.70 35.82 29.46
CA LEU A 8 31.24 34.47 29.15
C LEU A 8 32.57 34.33 29.98
N ILE A 9 33.03 33.09 30.23
CA ILE A 9 34.45 32.61 30.40
C ILE A 9 35.12 32.56 31.79
N ALA A 10 35.53 31.34 32.20
CA ALA A 10 36.92 30.90 32.51
C ALA A 10 36.92 29.41 32.96
N PHE A 11 37.20 28.45 32.08
CA PHE A 11 38.48 27.71 31.87
C PHE A 11 39.13 27.07 33.11
N GLY A 12 39.23 25.73 33.06
CA GLY A 12 40.06 24.90 33.94
C GLY A 12 40.46 23.61 33.23
N VAL A 13 41.52 23.68 32.43
CA VAL A 13 42.19 22.55 31.76
C VAL A 13 43.14 21.87 32.75
N ARG A 14 43.18 20.54 32.76
CA ARG A 14 44.36 19.77 33.18
C ARG A 14 44.65 18.67 32.15
N TYR A 15 45.79 18.84 31.50
CA TYR A 15 46.52 17.89 30.67
C TYR A 15 47.54 17.18 31.57
N VAL A 16 47.68 15.85 31.47
CA VAL A 16 48.93 15.11 31.72
C VAL A 16 48.99 13.94 30.74
N GLU A 17 50.12 13.84 30.04
CA GLU A 17 50.46 12.89 28.98
C GLU A 17 50.85 11.49 29.51
N GLY A 18 50.51 10.46 28.71
CA GLY A 18 51.47 9.49 28.15
C GLY A 18 51.97 8.33 29.02
N SER A 19 51.49 7.12 28.73
CA SER A 19 52.35 5.91 28.55
C SER A 19 51.59 4.74 27.93
N GLU A 20 52.34 3.91 27.23
CA GLU A 20 52.00 2.93 26.19
C GLU A 20 51.25 1.65 26.61
N VAL A 21 50.53 1.10 25.61
CA VAL A 21 50.43 -0.31 25.20
C VAL A 21 50.25 -1.37 26.29
N LYS A 22 49.04 -1.97 26.32
CA LYS A 22 48.88 -3.43 26.41
C LYS A 22 47.49 -3.86 25.89
N ARG A 23 47.51 -4.50 24.71
CA ARG A 23 46.49 -5.48 24.30
C ARG A 23 46.56 -6.65 25.27
N THR A 24 45.42 -7.07 25.83
CA THR A 24 44.91 -8.43 26.02
C THR A 24 43.99 -8.49 27.25
N GLU A 25 42.97 -9.34 27.17
CA GLU A 25 42.09 -9.82 28.26
C GLU A 25 40.73 -9.13 28.48
N GLU A 26 39.88 -9.14 27.45
CA GLU A 26 38.42 -9.33 27.66
C GLU A 26 37.90 -10.41 26.69
N ALA A 27 38.63 -11.51 26.62
CA ALA A 27 38.21 -12.77 26.00
C ALA A 27 38.23 -13.88 27.05
N SER A 28 37.43 -13.75 28.12
CA SER A 28 37.30 -14.82 29.13
C SER A 28 36.10 -14.60 30.07
N ALA A 29 34.89 -14.43 29.54
CA ALA A 29 33.66 -14.54 30.34
C ALA A 29 32.44 -15.05 29.54
N ALA A 30 32.67 -15.88 28.53
CA ALA A 30 31.62 -16.58 27.78
C ALA A 30 31.91 -18.08 27.58
N ASN A 31 32.72 -18.68 28.45
CA ASN A 31 33.00 -20.11 28.45
C ASN A 31 32.94 -20.67 29.89
N ALA A 32 31.73 -20.79 30.42
CA ALA A 32 31.43 -21.69 31.52
C ALA A 32 29.91 -21.92 31.57
N LEU A 33 29.42 -22.82 30.73
CA LEU A 33 28.28 -23.72 30.98
C LEU A 33 28.12 -24.59 29.73
N GLY A 34 28.73 -25.78 29.77
CA GLY A 34 28.51 -26.81 28.78
C GLY A 34 27.06 -27.27 28.82
N GLN A 35 26.35 -27.10 27.71
CA GLN A 35 25.17 -27.88 27.37
C GLN A 35 25.34 -28.45 25.97
N GLN A 36 25.00 -29.73 25.85
CA GLN A 36 25.16 -30.58 24.67
C GLN A 36 24.43 -30.00 23.44
N GLY A 37 24.96 -30.36 22.26
CA GLY A 37 24.76 -29.62 21.02
C GLY A 37 23.31 -29.47 20.55
N LYS A 38 22.89 -28.22 20.41
CA LYS A 38 21.76 -27.83 19.56
C LYS A 38 22.30 -27.49 18.17
N PRO A 39 21.67 -27.96 17.08
CA PRO A 39 22.06 -27.55 15.74
C PRO A 39 21.82 -26.04 15.60
N SER A 40 22.82 -25.31 15.09
CA SER A 40 22.66 -23.91 14.74
C SER A 40 21.71 -23.79 13.55
N THR A 41 20.68 -22.95 13.67
CA THR A 41 19.75 -22.61 12.58
C THR A 41 20.53 -22.18 11.34
N VAL A 42 20.01 -22.49 10.16
CA VAL A 42 20.65 -22.24 8.85
C VAL A 42 19.78 -21.34 7.98
N ALA A 43 18.48 -21.61 7.96
CA ALA A 43 17.50 -20.86 7.19
C ALA A 43 16.16 -20.82 7.93
N VAL A 44 15.29 -19.92 7.51
CA VAL A 44 13.93 -19.76 8.03
C VAL A 44 12.94 -19.78 6.87
N ALA A 45 11.83 -20.49 7.03
CA ALA A 45 10.70 -20.45 6.11
C ALA A 45 10.07 -19.05 6.11
N VAL A 46 10.23 -18.30 5.03
CA VAL A 46 9.57 -17.00 4.82
C VAL A 46 8.13 -17.20 4.37
N LYS A 47 7.90 -18.20 3.51
CA LYS A 47 6.58 -18.55 2.98
C LYS A 47 6.58 -20.01 2.55
N ALA A 48 5.48 -20.72 2.79
CA ALA A 48 5.22 -22.05 2.26
C ALA A 48 3.78 -22.04 1.71
N ILE A 49 3.59 -22.52 0.49
CA ILE A 49 2.29 -22.58 -0.18
C ILE A 49 1.99 -24.03 -0.56
N ASN A 50 0.77 -24.47 -0.24
CA ASN A 50 0.24 -25.80 -0.50
C ASN A 50 1.05 -26.92 0.19
N ASP A 51 1.36 -27.99 -0.51
CA ASP A 51 2.01 -29.18 0.04
C ASP A 51 3.52 -28.97 0.15
N VAL A 52 3.96 -28.44 1.29
CA VAL A 52 5.37 -28.27 1.62
C VAL A 52 5.67 -28.99 2.92
N MET A 53 6.57 -29.97 2.85
CA MET A 53 6.92 -30.81 3.98
C MET A 53 8.42 -30.73 4.28
N ARG A 54 8.77 -30.80 5.57
CA ARG A 54 10.15 -30.98 6.03
C ARG A 54 10.33 -32.32 6.72
N SER A 55 11.53 -32.85 6.67
CA SER A 55 11.97 -33.97 7.51
C SER A 55 13.35 -33.67 8.10
N GLU A 56 13.50 -33.91 9.40
CA GLU A 56 14.79 -33.83 10.08
C GLU A 56 15.66 -35.03 9.67
N SER A 57 16.95 -34.78 9.42
CA SER A 57 17.92 -35.81 9.03
C SER A 57 17.84 -37.04 9.95
N LYS A 58 17.58 -38.21 9.36
CA LYS A 58 17.46 -39.56 9.96
C LYS A 58 16.07 -40.00 10.47
N LYS A 59 15.00 -39.22 10.28
CA LYS A 59 13.62 -39.66 10.54
C LYS A 59 12.78 -39.64 9.26
N ILE A 60 11.87 -40.60 9.10
CA ILE A 60 10.86 -40.62 8.02
C ILE A 60 9.56 -40.04 8.60
N ASP A 61 9.66 -38.85 9.22
CA ASP A 61 8.53 -38.16 9.82
C ASP A 61 8.40 -36.80 9.14
N TRP A 62 7.49 -36.71 8.18
CA TRP A 62 7.27 -35.51 7.39
C TRP A 62 6.31 -34.58 8.11
N LYS A 63 6.72 -33.33 8.29
CA LYS A 63 5.92 -32.29 8.94
C LYS A 63 5.66 -31.16 7.95
N GLY A 64 4.43 -30.68 7.91
CA GLY A 64 4.10 -29.48 7.14
C GLY A 64 4.94 -28.29 7.59
N ILE A 65 5.40 -27.48 6.64
CA ILE A 65 6.18 -26.27 6.90
C ILE A 65 5.23 -25.08 7.05
N LYS A 66 5.41 -24.30 8.12
CA LYS A 66 4.74 -23.02 8.33
C LYS A 66 5.75 -21.88 8.24
N ARG A 67 5.25 -20.66 8.04
CA ARG A 67 6.08 -19.46 8.12
C ARG A 67 6.74 -19.35 9.49
N GLY A 68 8.04 -19.03 9.51
CA GLY A 68 8.86 -18.94 10.71
C GLY A 68 9.53 -20.26 11.12
N ASP A 69 9.22 -21.39 10.46
CA ASP A 69 9.90 -22.65 10.73
C ASP A 69 11.40 -22.52 10.45
N MET A 70 12.19 -22.86 11.46
CA MET A 70 13.65 -22.89 11.38
C MET A 70 14.11 -24.19 10.74
N PHE A 71 15.09 -24.07 9.84
CA PHE A 71 15.80 -25.19 9.23
C PHE A 71 17.20 -25.28 9.79
N PHE A 72 17.61 -26.51 10.04
CA PHE A 72 18.94 -26.87 10.51
C PHE A 72 19.72 -27.54 9.37
N SER A 73 21.03 -27.72 9.58
CA SER A 73 21.83 -28.46 8.62
C SER A 73 21.30 -29.89 8.50
N ASP A 74 21.28 -30.39 7.26
CA ASP A 74 20.74 -31.69 6.83
C ASP A 74 19.21 -31.84 6.83
N ASP A 75 18.45 -30.76 7.08
CA ASP A 75 17.00 -30.80 6.89
C ASP A 75 16.64 -30.98 5.41
N ILE A 76 15.65 -31.85 5.16
CA ILE A 76 15.13 -32.15 3.83
C ILE A 76 13.79 -31.44 3.67
N ILE A 77 13.63 -30.70 2.59
CA ILE A 77 12.40 -30.00 2.20
C ILE A 77 11.87 -30.63 0.92
N ARG A 78 10.57 -30.90 0.89
CA ARG A 78 9.86 -31.44 -0.26
C ARG A 78 8.63 -30.61 -0.57
N THR A 79 8.42 -30.32 -1.86
CA THR A 79 7.25 -29.61 -2.38
C THR A 79 6.45 -30.52 -3.31
N GLY A 80 5.12 -30.50 -3.17
CA GLY A 80 4.16 -31.17 -4.06
C GLY A 80 3.86 -30.38 -5.34
N GLU A 81 2.77 -30.72 -6.02
CA GLU A 81 2.28 -29.95 -7.18
C GLU A 81 1.72 -28.59 -6.76
N ASN A 82 1.86 -27.57 -7.61
CA ASN A 82 1.43 -26.19 -7.36
C ASN A 82 1.96 -25.63 -6.02
N SER A 83 3.08 -26.14 -5.51
CA SER A 83 3.60 -25.86 -4.16
C SER A 83 4.96 -25.17 -4.23
N PHE A 84 5.25 -24.25 -3.31
CA PHE A 84 6.60 -23.67 -3.22
C PHE A 84 6.96 -23.27 -1.80
N CYS A 85 8.26 -23.27 -1.50
CA CYS A 85 8.80 -22.81 -0.23
C CYS A 85 9.83 -21.70 -0.47
N LEU A 86 9.62 -20.54 0.14
CA LEU A 86 10.58 -19.44 0.17
C LEU A 86 11.35 -19.48 1.48
N LEU A 87 12.67 -19.46 1.37
CA LEU A 87 13.64 -19.54 2.46
C LEU A 87 14.50 -18.28 2.52
N SER A 88 14.76 -17.84 3.74
CA SER A 88 15.80 -16.84 4.03
C SER A 88 16.90 -17.52 4.85
N PHE A 89 18.10 -17.56 4.29
CA PHE A 89 19.29 -17.99 5.02
C PHE A 89 19.75 -16.88 5.96
N ILE A 90 20.42 -17.25 7.05
CA ILE A 90 20.84 -16.29 8.11
C ILE A 90 21.78 -15.20 7.59
N ASP A 91 22.53 -15.47 6.53
CA ASP A 91 23.41 -14.50 5.88
C ASP A 91 22.65 -13.47 5.01
N GLY A 92 21.36 -13.67 4.78
CA GLY A 92 20.50 -12.88 3.91
C GLY A 92 20.38 -13.40 2.47
N THR A 93 20.94 -14.58 2.16
CA THR A 93 20.67 -15.29 0.89
C THR A 93 19.20 -15.71 0.86
N MET A 94 18.56 -15.56 -0.30
CA MET A 94 17.16 -15.96 -0.50
C MET A 94 17.09 -17.14 -1.46
N GLY A 95 16.23 -18.11 -1.16
CA GLY A 95 16.02 -19.29 -1.99
C GLY A 95 14.55 -19.66 -2.12
N LYS A 96 14.07 -19.95 -3.33
CA LYS A 96 12.72 -20.43 -3.58
C LYS A 96 12.78 -21.84 -4.15
N ILE A 97 12.24 -22.79 -3.39
CA ILE A 97 12.05 -24.19 -3.77
C ILE A 97 10.71 -24.26 -4.51
N LEU A 98 10.73 -24.63 -5.78
CA LEU A 98 9.53 -24.69 -6.63
C LEU A 98 8.81 -26.02 -6.48
N GLU A 99 7.70 -26.21 -7.19
CA GLU A 99 6.91 -27.44 -7.12
C GLU A 99 7.74 -28.68 -7.52
N LYS A 100 7.28 -29.86 -7.09
CA LYS A 100 7.91 -31.15 -7.41
C LYS A 100 9.42 -31.15 -7.15
N THR A 101 9.85 -30.54 -6.05
CA THR A 101 11.26 -30.37 -5.72
C THR A 101 11.57 -31.01 -4.37
N GLN A 102 12.70 -31.71 -4.30
CA GLN A 102 13.27 -32.19 -3.06
C GLN A 102 14.69 -31.65 -2.90
N VAL A 103 14.92 -30.92 -1.82
CA VAL A 103 16.21 -30.30 -1.53
C VAL A 103 16.60 -30.51 -0.08
N LYS A 104 17.88 -30.79 0.14
CA LYS A 104 18.51 -30.86 1.45
C LYS A 104 19.48 -29.70 1.60
N ILE A 105 19.37 -28.97 2.70
CA ILE A 105 20.23 -27.82 2.98
C ILE A 105 21.41 -28.28 3.84
N VAL A 106 22.63 -28.03 3.40
CA VAL A 106 23.84 -28.48 4.08
C VAL A 106 24.78 -27.31 4.32
N LEU A 107 25.24 -27.15 5.56
CA LEU A 107 26.33 -26.25 5.92
C LEU A 107 27.56 -27.04 6.32
N THR A 108 28.68 -26.78 5.66
CA THR A 108 29.97 -27.38 6.03
C THR A 108 30.82 -26.33 6.74
N ARG A 109 31.35 -26.66 7.92
CA ARG A 109 32.37 -25.85 8.61
C ARG A 109 33.74 -26.45 8.31
N ASP A 110 34.66 -25.66 7.75
CA ASP A 110 36.05 -26.11 7.65
C ASP A 110 36.69 -26.26 9.03
N LYS A 111 37.36 -27.40 9.25
CA LYS A 111 38.14 -27.65 10.46
C LYS A 111 39.38 -26.73 10.46
N GLY A 112 39.28 -25.59 11.13
CA GLY A 112 40.42 -24.70 11.41
C GLY A 112 40.21 -23.21 11.12
N ALA A 113 39.09 -22.80 10.53
CA ALA A 113 38.80 -21.40 10.25
C ALA A 113 37.81 -20.79 11.26
N SER A 114 38.05 -19.55 11.72
CA SER A 114 37.16 -18.78 12.59
C SER A 114 35.97 -18.13 11.85
N LYS A 115 35.77 -18.44 10.57
CA LYS A 115 34.66 -17.96 9.72
C LYS A 115 34.03 -19.11 8.94
N MET A 116 32.71 -19.03 8.74
CA MET A 116 31.88 -19.97 7.95
C MET A 116 32.41 -20.06 6.52
N SER A 117 32.59 -21.26 5.96
CA SER A 117 33.32 -21.42 4.69
C SER A 117 32.56 -22.03 3.51
N GLU A 118 31.48 -22.82 3.68
CA GLU A 118 30.77 -23.39 2.51
C GLU A 118 29.28 -23.69 2.74
N LYS A 119 28.42 -23.14 1.88
CA LYS A 119 26.96 -23.36 1.84
C LYS A 119 26.62 -24.26 0.66
N SER A 120 25.86 -25.34 0.88
CA SER A 120 25.40 -26.16 -0.23
C SER A 120 23.93 -26.56 -0.13
N ALA A 121 23.26 -26.62 -1.29
CA ALA A 121 21.93 -27.18 -1.43
C ALA A 121 22.02 -28.43 -2.31
N VAL A 122 21.63 -29.57 -1.76
CA VAL A 122 21.61 -30.85 -2.47
C VAL A 122 20.20 -31.07 -3.02
N LEU A 123 20.01 -30.94 -4.33
CA LEU A 123 18.74 -31.18 -5.01
C LEU A 123 18.74 -32.60 -5.57
N ASP A 124 17.79 -33.41 -5.12
CA ASP A 124 17.58 -34.74 -5.69
C ASP A 124 16.88 -34.65 -7.05
N PHE A 125 15.86 -33.79 -7.13
CA PHE A 125 15.13 -33.43 -8.35
C PHE A 125 14.36 -32.12 -8.14
N GLY A 126 13.96 -31.48 -9.24
CA GLY A 126 13.16 -30.25 -9.23
C GLY A 126 14.02 -29.00 -9.40
N LYS A 127 13.52 -27.85 -8.95
CA LYS A 127 14.09 -26.53 -9.26
C LYS A 127 14.18 -25.63 -8.03
N PHE A 128 15.31 -24.95 -7.90
CA PHE A 128 15.63 -24.00 -6.84
C PHE A 128 16.08 -22.68 -7.45
N SER A 129 15.28 -21.62 -7.27
CA SER A 129 15.67 -20.25 -7.63
C SER A 129 16.37 -19.60 -6.45
N PHE A 130 17.38 -18.75 -6.69
CA PHE A 130 18.22 -18.17 -5.65
C PHE A 130 18.63 -16.74 -5.96
N ASN A 131 18.88 -15.97 -4.90
CA ASN A 131 19.61 -14.70 -4.93
C ASN A 131 20.63 -14.75 -3.80
N VAL A 132 21.90 -14.94 -4.18
CA VAL A 132 23.01 -15.09 -3.23
C VAL A 132 23.57 -13.73 -2.89
N LYS A 133 23.52 -13.39 -1.59
CA LYS A 133 24.11 -12.14 -1.10
C LYS A 133 25.62 -12.13 -1.33
N ASN A 134 26.12 -11.00 -1.81
CA ASN A 134 27.51 -10.87 -2.24
C ASN A 134 28.45 -10.71 -1.02
N SER A 135 28.95 -11.82 -0.50
CA SER A 135 29.97 -11.87 0.57
C SER A 135 31.36 -12.15 -0.01
N PRO A 136 32.39 -11.33 0.24
CA PRO A 136 33.73 -11.55 -0.30
C PRO A 136 34.33 -12.90 0.17
N GLY A 137 34.40 -13.87 -0.73
CA GLY A 137 35.05 -15.17 -0.49
C GLY A 137 34.12 -16.35 -0.24
N GLU A 138 32.80 -16.14 -0.13
CA GLU A 138 31.84 -17.24 0.06
C GLU A 138 31.27 -17.74 -1.28
N GLU A 139 31.28 -19.05 -1.48
CA GLU A 139 30.61 -19.72 -2.60
C GLU A 139 29.35 -20.44 -2.10
N PHE A 140 28.29 -20.39 -2.91
CA PHE A 140 27.11 -21.22 -2.71
C PHE A 140 27.16 -22.35 -3.74
N LYS A 141 27.10 -23.60 -3.27
CA LYS A 141 27.15 -24.78 -4.14
C LYS A 141 25.79 -25.43 -4.29
N PHE A 142 25.44 -25.81 -5.50
CA PHE A 142 24.34 -26.73 -5.74
C PHE A 142 24.89 -28.09 -6.12
N ILE A 143 24.32 -29.14 -5.55
CA ILE A 143 24.74 -30.51 -5.79
C ILE A 143 23.52 -31.30 -6.20
N SER A 144 23.62 -32.08 -7.28
CA SER A 144 22.63 -33.11 -7.63
C SER A 144 23.33 -34.45 -7.81
N PRO A 145 22.59 -35.56 -7.99
CA PRO A 145 23.18 -36.86 -8.31
C PRO A 145 24.02 -36.89 -9.60
N THR A 146 23.95 -35.85 -10.44
CA THR A 146 24.58 -35.81 -11.76
C THR A 146 25.54 -34.63 -11.95
N SER A 147 25.50 -33.59 -11.11
CA SER A 147 26.35 -32.41 -11.27
C SER A 147 26.56 -31.61 -9.99
N VAL A 148 27.56 -30.72 -10.04
CA VAL A 148 27.83 -29.69 -9.05
C VAL A 148 27.85 -28.34 -9.75
N ALA A 149 27.19 -27.34 -9.18
CA ALA A 149 27.30 -25.95 -9.58
C ALA A 149 27.93 -25.12 -8.47
N SER A 150 28.80 -24.16 -8.84
CA SER A 150 29.33 -23.15 -7.91
C SER A 150 28.94 -21.75 -8.40
N ILE A 151 28.40 -20.94 -7.48
CA ILE A 151 27.96 -19.58 -7.76
C ILE A 151 28.45 -18.62 -6.68
N LYS A 152 28.67 -17.36 -7.07
CA LYS A 152 29.17 -16.31 -6.17
C LYS A 152 28.50 -14.98 -6.46
N GLY A 153 27.76 -14.45 -5.48
CA GLY A 153 27.11 -13.13 -5.60
C GLY A 153 26.21 -12.99 -6.83
N THR A 154 25.37 -14.00 -7.05
CA THR A 154 24.68 -14.24 -8.32
C THR A 154 23.19 -14.50 -8.05
N GLU A 155 22.32 -14.06 -8.96
CA GLU A 155 20.90 -14.41 -9.01
C GLU A 155 20.64 -15.38 -10.16
N GLY A 156 19.80 -16.37 -9.94
CA GLY A 156 19.52 -17.38 -10.95
C GLY A 156 18.68 -18.54 -10.44
N SER A 157 18.75 -19.64 -11.15
CA SER A 157 18.17 -20.91 -10.70
C SER A 157 19.03 -22.10 -11.08
N TYR A 158 18.86 -23.14 -10.28
CA TYR A 158 19.45 -24.43 -10.51
C TYR A 158 18.34 -25.47 -10.53
N GLY A 159 18.37 -26.38 -11.49
CA GLY A 159 17.42 -27.48 -11.55
C GLY A 159 18.08 -28.80 -11.87
N ALA A 160 17.54 -29.86 -11.27
CA ALA A 160 17.98 -31.23 -11.44
C ALA A 160 16.82 -32.08 -11.99
N TYR A 161 17.10 -32.90 -12.99
CA TYR A 161 16.13 -33.80 -13.61
C TYR A 161 16.80 -35.14 -13.98
N GLU A 162 16.02 -36.09 -14.46
CA GLU A 162 16.53 -37.41 -14.81
C GLU A 162 17.59 -37.30 -15.92
N GLY A 163 18.85 -37.58 -15.58
CA GLY A 163 19.96 -37.62 -16.54
C GLY A 163 20.71 -36.31 -16.76
N GLY A 164 20.39 -35.22 -16.05
CA GLY A 164 21.10 -33.95 -16.19
C GLY A 164 20.68 -32.85 -15.22
N SER A 165 21.31 -31.69 -15.36
CA SER A 165 21.00 -30.49 -14.58
C SER A 165 21.18 -29.24 -15.43
N PHE A 166 20.57 -28.14 -15.01
CA PHE A 166 20.78 -26.83 -15.60
C PHE A 166 21.08 -25.76 -14.55
N LEU A 167 21.75 -24.71 -15.00
CA LEU A 167 22.04 -23.50 -14.23
C LEU A 167 21.68 -22.30 -15.10
N ALA A 168 20.71 -21.50 -14.68
CA ALA A 168 20.35 -20.23 -15.30
C ALA A 168 20.88 -19.08 -14.44
N ILE A 169 21.58 -18.12 -15.04
CA ILE A 169 22.12 -16.95 -14.33
C ILE A 169 21.45 -15.68 -14.87
N LEU A 170 20.75 -14.96 -13.99
CA LEU A 170 20.14 -13.67 -14.29
C LEU A 170 21.13 -12.52 -14.14
N GLU A 171 21.89 -12.53 -13.04
CA GLU A 171 22.93 -11.55 -12.75
C GLU A 171 24.15 -12.25 -12.15
N GLY A 172 25.35 -11.92 -12.63
CA GLY A 172 26.60 -12.50 -12.16
C GLY A 172 27.15 -13.59 -13.09
N LYS A 173 27.81 -14.60 -12.50
CA LYS A 173 28.40 -15.73 -13.23
C LYS A 173 28.43 -16.98 -12.35
N GLY A 174 28.27 -18.14 -12.98
CA GLY A 174 28.30 -19.43 -12.32
C GLY A 174 29.02 -20.47 -13.14
N GLU A 175 29.36 -21.57 -12.48
CA GLU A 175 29.97 -22.75 -13.08
C GLU A 175 29.07 -23.95 -12.83
N LEU A 176 28.87 -24.79 -13.85
CA LEU A 176 28.13 -26.04 -13.77
C LEU A 176 28.99 -27.18 -14.32
N GLN A 177 29.22 -28.22 -13.52
CA GLN A 177 30.06 -29.36 -13.83
C GLN A 177 29.31 -30.67 -13.59
N SER A 178 29.20 -31.53 -14.60
CA SER A 178 28.75 -32.92 -14.46
C SER A 178 29.78 -33.75 -13.69
N ILE A 179 29.31 -34.75 -12.94
CA ILE A 179 30.18 -35.73 -12.26
C ILE A 179 31.08 -36.47 -13.27
N ASP A 180 30.63 -36.64 -14.52
CA ASP A 180 31.40 -37.25 -15.59
C ASP A 180 32.47 -36.33 -16.21
N GLY A 181 32.65 -35.11 -15.67
CA GLY A 181 33.73 -34.18 -16.04
C GLY A 181 33.36 -33.10 -17.07
N ASN A 182 32.16 -33.14 -17.67
CA ASN A 182 31.68 -32.09 -18.57
C ASN A 182 31.42 -30.79 -17.80
N LYS A 183 31.99 -29.67 -18.23
CA LYS A 183 31.93 -28.38 -17.52
C LYS A 183 31.50 -27.25 -18.44
N VAL A 184 30.62 -26.38 -17.93
CA VAL A 184 30.17 -25.15 -18.60
C VAL A 184 30.26 -23.95 -17.66
N PHE A 185 30.59 -22.79 -18.21
CA PHE A 185 30.51 -21.50 -17.53
C PHE A 185 29.28 -20.76 -18.02
N VAL A 186 28.49 -20.23 -17.10
CA VAL A 186 27.21 -19.56 -17.38
C VAL A 186 27.30 -18.11 -16.91
N ASN A 187 27.15 -17.15 -17.83
CA ASN A 187 27.16 -15.73 -17.51
C ASN A 187 25.74 -15.17 -17.35
N ALA A 188 25.62 -13.94 -16.88
CA ALA A 188 24.37 -13.20 -16.83
C ALA A 188 23.61 -13.25 -18.16
N GLY A 189 22.33 -13.59 -18.09
CA GLY A 189 21.45 -13.77 -19.25
C GLY A 189 21.51 -15.17 -19.86
N GLN A 190 22.31 -16.11 -19.34
CA GLN A 190 22.51 -17.43 -19.96
C GLN A 190 21.94 -18.58 -19.13
N ILE A 191 21.67 -19.68 -19.81
CA ILE A 191 21.38 -21.00 -19.23
C ILE A 191 22.37 -22.03 -19.75
N GLY A 192 23.03 -22.72 -18.82
CA GLY A 192 23.89 -23.87 -19.09
C GLY A 192 23.19 -25.17 -18.71
N THR A 193 23.31 -26.19 -19.55
CA THR A 193 22.79 -27.53 -19.29
C THR A 193 23.92 -28.55 -19.40
N VAL A 194 24.03 -29.46 -18.42
CA VAL A 194 24.96 -30.59 -18.46
C VAL A 194 24.22 -31.92 -18.32
N SER A 195 24.68 -32.90 -19.08
CA SER A 195 24.23 -34.30 -19.05
C SER A 195 25.42 -35.23 -19.33
N LYS A 196 25.18 -36.54 -19.31
CA LYS A 196 26.20 -37.55 -19.67
C LYS A 196 26.79 -37.36 -21.08
N ARG A 197 26.00 -36.82 -22.03
CA ARG A 197 26.36 -36.77 -23.46
C ARG A 197 26.64 -35.37 -23.98
N GLN A 198 26.24 -34.33 -23.25
CA GLN A 198 26.18 -32.99 -23.79
C GLN A 198 26.32 -31.91 -22.70
N ALA A 199 27.05 -30.87 -23.04
CA ALA A 199 27.24 -29.64 -22.28
C ALA A 199 27.00 -28.45 -23.22
N VAL A 200 25.96 -27.67 -22.95
CA VAL A 200 25.53 -26.55 -23.83
C VAL A 200 25.26 -25.31 -23.00
N VAL A 201 25.57 -24.15 -23.56
CA VAL A 201 25.18 -22.84 -23.03
C VAL A 201 24.41 -22.11 -24.11
N ARG A 202 23.30 -21.47 -23.74
CA ARG A 202 22.52 -20.58 -24.61
C ARG A 202 22.01 -19.36 -23.84
N GLU A 203 21.59 -18.35 -24.57
CA GLU A 203 20.90 -17.18 -23.99
C GLU A 203 19.49 -17.57 -23.49
N LEU A 204 19.08 -16.94 -22.38
CA LEU A 204 17.73 -17.00 -21.84
C LEU A 204 16.80 -16.11 -22.69
N THR A 205 15.60 -16.60 -22.93
CA THR A 205 14.52 -15.79 -23.52
C THR A 205 13.89 -14.86 -22.46
N ASN A 206 13.17 -13.83 -22.90
CA ASN A 206 12.46 -12.92 -21.99
C ASN A 206 11.43 -13.64 -21.09
N GLU A 207 10.81 -14.71 -21.59
CA GLU A 207 9.87 -15.52 -20.81
C GLU A 207 10.58 -16.34 -19.75
N GLU A 208 11.73 -16.92 -20.08
CA GLU A 208 12.56 -17.66 -19.13
C GLU A 208 13.12 -16.72 -18.06
N ILE A 209 13.62 -15.54 -18.43
CA ILE A 209 14.06 -14.51 -17.46
C ILE A 209 12.95 -14.20 -16.45
N LYS A 210 11.70 -14.12 -16.91
CA LYS A 210 10.53 -13.89 -16.04
C LYS A 210 10.30 -15.06 -15.08
N TYR A 211 10.44 -16.29 -15.56
CA TYR A 211 10.25 -17.53 -14.80
C TYR A 211 11.46 -17.89 -13.91
N GLU A 212 12.61 -17.25 -14.10
CA GLU A 212 13.78 -17.47 -13.25
C GLU A 212 13.89 -16.46 -12.08
N LYS A 213 13.19 -15.33 -12.16
CA LYS A 213 13.19 -14.30 -11.11
C LYS A 213 12.42 -14.73 -9.86
N LEU A 214 13.03 -14.59 -8.70
CA LEU A 214 12.40 -14.95 -7.41
C LEU A 214 11.03 -14.28 -7.19
N ASP A 215 10.88 -13.04 -7.65
CA ASP A 215 9.71 -12.19 -7.36
C ASP A 215 8.47 -12.48 -8.23
N GLN A 216 8.59 -13.21 -9.34
CA GLN A 216 7.51 -13.33 -10.34
C GLN A 216 6.95 -14.75 -10.51
N ILE A 217 7.57 -15.78 -9.93
CA ILE A 217 7.21 -17.20 -10.12
C ILE A 217 5.98 -17.61 -9.26
N GLY A 218 5.10 -16.67 -8.91
CA GLY A 218 3.90 -16.93 -8.09
C GLY A 218 2.58 -16.66 -8.80
N VAL A 219 2.64 -16.25 -10.07
CA VAL A 219 1.47 -15.70 -10.80
C VAL A 219 1.16 -16.46 -12.09
N SER A 220 2.04 -17.38 -12.53
CA SER A 220 1.97 -17.94 -13.90
C SER A 220 1.23 -19.28 -14.04
N GLU A 221 1.00 -20.05 -12.97
CA GLU A 221 0.41 -21.39 -13.10
C GLU A 221 -1.12 -21.43 -13.03
N GLU A 222 -1.77 -20.47 -12.39
CA GLU A 222 -3.25 -20.39 -12.38
C GLU A 222 -3.85 -20.02 -13.74
N LYS A 223 -3.08 -19.39 -14.65
CA LYS A 223 -3.60 -18.97 -15.96
C LYS A 223 -3.51 -20.02 -17.07
N LYS A 224 -2.65 -21.04 -16.95
CA LYS A 224 -2.47 -22.02 -18.04
C LYS A 224 -3.43 -23.21 -18.02
N GLN A 225 -4.15 -23.45 -16.92
CA GLN A 225 -5.11 -24.56 -16.83
C GLN A 225 -6.55 -24.21 -17.24
N VAL A 226 -6.85 -22.95 -17.57
CA VAL A 226 -8.21 -22.53 -17.99
C VAL A 226 -8.32 -22.32 -19.52
N GLU A 227 -7.22 -22.21 -20.26
CA GLU A 227 -7.23 -21.85 -21.69
C GLU A 227 -6.90 -23.00 -22.67
N THR A 228 -6.68 -24.24 -22.24
CA THR A 228 -6.38 -25.38 -23.15
C THR A 228 -7.51 -26.40 -23.34
N ALA A 229 -8.75 -26.03 -23.00
CA ALA A 229 -9.93 -26.87 -23.22
C ALA A 229 -10.92 -26.26 -24.23
N LYS A 230 -10.43 -25.65 -25.31
CA LYS A 230 -11.20 -25.32 -26.52
C LYS A 230 -10.25 -25.28 -27.70
N ASP A 231 -10.01 -26.41 -28.33
CA ASP A 231 -10.06 -26.57 -29.79
C ASP A 231 -9.60 -27.98 -30.18
N GLU A 232 -10.20 -28.45 -31.26
CA GLU A 232 -9.92 -29.69 -32.01
C GLU A 232 -10.73 -30.95 -31.66
N LYS A 233 -11.80 -31.10 -32.45
CA LYS A 233 -12.48 -32.36 -32.77
C LYS A 233 -11.88 -32.97 -34.05
N ASP A 234 -11.82 -34.30 -34.02
CA ASP A 234 -11.90 -35.27 -35.12
C ASP A 234 -10.67 -35.54 -36.00
N THR A 235 -10.01 -36.69 -35.79
CA THR A 235 -10.20 -37.89 -36.64
C THR A 235 -9.53 -39.14 -36.04
N GLU A 236 -10.24 -40.27 -36.16
CA GLU A 236 -9.94 -41.61 -35.63
C GLU A 236 -8.76 -42.33 -36.33
N GLN A 237 -8.06 -43.24 -35.62
CA GLN A 237 -8.13 -44.70 -35.88
C GLN A 237 -7.21 -45.59 -34.99
N SER A 238 -7.86 -46.63 -34.43
CA SER A 238 -7.39 -48.00 -34.10
C SER A 238 -6.69 -48.33 -32.75
N MET A 239 -7.24 -49.41 -32.13
CA MET A 239 -6.90 -50.09 -30.85
C MET A 239 -6.10 -51.40 -31.12
N PRO A 240 -5.39 -52.07 -30.16
CA PRO A 240 -5.97 -52.87 -29.04
C PRO A 240 -5.25 -52.73 -27.66
N LYS A 241 -6.00 -52.52 -26.57
CA LYS A 241 -6.39 -53.46 -25.48
C LYS A 241 -5.25 -54.13 -24.68
N GLU A 242 -5.14 -53.79 -23.40
CA GLU A 242 -5.23 -54.72 -22.26
C GLU A 242 -5.50 -53.98 -20.92
N LYS A 243 -6.31 -54.60 -20.04
CA LYS A 243 -6.73 -54.18 -18.67
C LYS A 243 -6.01 -55.09 -17.66
N PRO A 244 -5.73 -54.71 -16.39
CA PRO A 244 -6.75 -54.50 -15.34
C PRO A 244 -6.32 -53.38 -14.34
N GLU A 245 -7.01 -52.94 -13.27
CA GLU A 245 -8.10 -53.44 -12.46
C GLU A 245 -8.73 -52.26 -11.68
N ARG A 246 -10.05 -52.28 -11.44
CA ARG A 246 -10.78 -51.23 -10.71
C ARG A 246 -10.81 -51.57 -9.22
N ILE A 247 -10.29 -50.67 -8.36
CA ILE A 247 -10.71 -50.59 -6.96
C ILE A 247 -11.87 -49.60 -6.88
N ILE A 248 -13.06 -50.13 -6.59
CA ILE A 248 -14.27 -49.36 -6.29
C ILE A 248 -14.24 -49.07 -4.79
N ILE A 249 -14.08 -47.79 -4.40
CA ILE A 249 -14.45 -47.34 -3.06
C ILE A 249 -15.80 -46.63 -3.17
N LYS A 250 -16.81 -47.23 -2.54
CA LYS A 250 -18.17 -46.71 -2.42
C LYS A 250 -18.13 -45.37 -1.68
N ILE A 251 -18.61 -44.31 -2.32
CA ILE A 251 -18.94 -43.04 -1.66
C ILE A 251 -20.16 -43.31 -0.78
N ARG A 252 -19.96 -43.27 0.55
CA ARG A 252 -21.05 -43.14 1.52
C ARG A 252 -21.27 -41.66 1.79
N ASP A 253 -22.51 -41.27 1.52
CA ASP A 253 -23.31 -40.15 2.01
C ASP A 253 -22.75 -38.72 2.04
N LYS A 254 -23.58 -37.87 1.43
CA LYS A 254 -23.37 -36.47 1.03
C LYS A 254 -23.83 -35.45 2.09
N ASN A 255 -23.91 -35.82 3.36
CA ASN A 255 -24.42 -34.95 4.42
C ASN A 255 -23.50 -35.00 5.65
N GLU A 256 -22.36 -34.31 5.58
CA GLU A 256 -21.60 -33.81 6.74
C GLU A 256 -20.44 -32.93 6.26
N LEU A 257 -20.78 -31.84 5.56
CA LEU A 257 -19.87 -30.71 5.35
C LEU A 257 -20.62 -29.39 5.62
N SER A 258 -21.22 -29.33 6.80
CA SER A 258 -21.76 -28.12 7.41
C SER A 258 -21.14 -27.97 8.80
N SER A 259 -19.84 -27.66 8.84
CA SER A 259 -19.11 -27.10 9.99
C SER A 259 -17.60 -27.03 9.70
N ILE A 260 -17.20 -26.22 8.72
CA ILE A 260 -15.85 -25.62 8.77
C ILE A 260 -16.09 -24.18 9.24
N PRO A 261 -15.66 -23.78 10.45
CA PRO A 261 -15.88 -22.43 10.92
C PRO A 261 -15.13 -21.44 10.02
N GLN A 262 -15.87 -20.49 9.45
CA GLN A 262 -15.35 -19.26 8.82
C GLN A 262 -14.76 -18.31 9.87
N SER A 263 -13.72 -18.76 10.57
CA SER A 263 -12.94 -17.92 11.47
C SER A 263 -11.52 -18.49 11.61
N MET A 264 -10.67 -18.30 10.61
CA MET A 264 -9.23 -18.28 10.88
C MET A 264 -8.89 -16.87 11.34
N GLY A 265 -9.14 -16.62 12.63
CA GLY A 265 -8.50 -15.53 13.34
C GLY A 265 -6.99 -15.70 13.19
N VAL A 266 -6.32 -14.63 12.79
CA VAL A 266 -4.88 -14.52 12.91
C VAL A 266 -4.62 -14.52 14.43
N ASP A 267 -4.03 -15.58 14.98
CA ASP A 267 -3.48 -15.55 16.32
C ASP A 267 -2.26 -14.61 16.30
N LEU A 268 -2.53 -13.30 16.30
CA LEU A 268 -1.59 -12.27 16.70
C LEU A 268 -1.28 -12.56 18.16
N LEU A 269 -0.07 -13.01 18.47
CA LEU A 269 0.35 -13.21 19.87
C LEU A 269 0.13 -11.87 20.62
N PRO A 270 -0.85 -11.78 21.54
CA PRO A 270 -1.20 -10.53 22.18
C PRO A 270 -0.24 -10.34 23.36
N ASN A 271 0.94 -9.78 23.10
CA ASN A 271 1.89 -9.51 24.18
C ASN A 271 2.91 -8.39 23.89
N LYS A 272 2.68 -7.55 22.88
CA LYS A 272 3.46 -6.32 22.73
C LYS A 272 2.73 -5.20 23.46
N LYS A 273 3.36 -4.66 24.52
CA LYS A 273 2.89 -3.47 25.22
C LYS A 273 3.77 -2.30 24.79
N GLY A 274 3.17 -1.27 24.22
CA GLY A 274 3.87 -0.07 23.80
C GLY A 274 2.90 0.97 23.26
N LYS A 275 3.40 2.19 23.04
CA LYS A 275 2.63 3.30 22.48
C LYS A 275 2.93 3.50 21.00
N ALA A 276 1.91 3.62 20.18
CA ALA A 276 2.04 3.94 18.76
C ALA A 276 1.49 5.34 18.46
N PHE A 277 2.27 6.15 17.76
CA PHE A 277 1.87 7.48 17.30
C PHE A 277 1.83 7.49 15.77
N ILE A 278 0.70 7.94 15.20
CA ILE A 278 0.54 8.06 13.75
C ILE A 278 0.32 9.53 13.39
N GLU A 279 1.24 10.08 12.61
CA GLU A 279 1.15 11.43 12.08
C GLU A 279 0.70 11.40 10.62
N THR A 280 -0.46 11.99 10.34
CA THR A 280 -1.09 11.89 9.02
C THR A 280 -0.90 13.16 8.20
N TYR A 281 -0.34 13.00 7.01
CA TYR A 281 -0.10 14.04 6.02
C TYR A 281 -0.74 13.66 4.70
N GLY A 282 -1.83 14.33 4.30
CA GLY A 282 -2.42 14.03 3.02
C GLY A 282 -3.88 14.38 2.84
N CYS A 283 -4.58 13.49 2.14
CA CYS A 283 -6.00 13.58 1.85
C CYS A 283 -6.83 12.72 2.81
N GLN A 284 -8.15 12.74 2.62
CA GLN A 284 -9.14 11.99 3.39
C GLN A 284 -8.84 10.49 3.42
N MET A 285 -8.31 9.93 2.32
CA MET A 285 -7.87 8.53 2.27
C MET A 285 -6.71 8.24 3.22
N ASN A 286 -5.77 9.19 3.42
CA ASN A 286 -4.69 8.98 4.39
C ASN A 286 -5.23 8.99 5.83
N PHE A 287 -6.23 9.81 6.15
CA PHE A 287 -6.89 9.75 7.45
C PHE A 287 -7.57 8.41 7.69
N SER A 288 -8.35 7.93 6.71
CA SER A 288 -8.96 6.58 6.76
C SER A 288 -7.91 5.46 6.86
N ASP A 289 -6.81 5.55 6.11
CA ASP A 289 -5.69 4.62 6.21
C ASP A 289 -5.06 4.60 7.61
N SER A 290 -4.96 5.75 8.29
CA SER A 290 -4.44 5.81 9.66
C SER A 290 -5.37 5.13 10.68
N GLU A 291 -6.69 5.15 10.47
CA GLU A 291 -7.64 4.40 11.31
C GLU A 291 -7.50 2.88 11.12
N ILE A 292 -7.28 2.43 9.88
CA ILE A 292 -6.98 1.03 9.55
C ILE A 292 -5.68 0.59 10.23
N VAL A 293 -4.62 1.40 10.09
CA VAL A 293 -3.32 1.12 10.71
C VAL A 293 -3.42 1.09 12.23
N SER A 294 -4.20 2.00 12.83
CA SER A 294 -4.48 1.98 14.27
C SER A 294 -5.20 0.69 14.70
N GLY A 295 -6.16 0.22 13.90
CA GLY A 295 -6.83 -1.07 14.12
C GLY A 295 -5.86 -2.25 14.14
N ILE A 296 -4.94 -2.30 13.17
CA ILE A 296 -3.89 -3.33 13.12
C ILE A 296 -2.98 -3.26 14.35
N LEU A 297 -2.53 -2.07 14.72
CA LEU A 297 -1.62 -1.88 15.86
C LEU A 297 -2.27 -2.25 17.20
N SER A 298 -3.54 -1.93 17.40
CA SER A 298 -4.27 -2.31 18.60
C SER A 298 -4.47 -3.82 18.70
N GLN A 299 -4.75 -4.51 17.59
CA GLN A 299 -4.78 -5.98 17.57
C GLN A 299 -3.43 -6.60 17.96
N MET A 300 -2.32 -5.88 17.78
CA MET A 300 -0.98 -6.28 18.24
C MET A 300 -0.69 -5.93 19.71
N GLY A 301 -1.56 -5.14 20.37
CA GLY A 301 -1.40 -4.70 21.77
C GLY A 301 -0.83 -3.29 21.96
N TYR A 302 -0.61 -2.52 20.89
CA TYR A 302 -0.17 -1.13 21.00
C TYR A 302 -1.32 -0.19 21.38
N GLU A 303 -1.06 0.73 22.31
CA GLU A 303 -1.97 1.83 22.65
C GLU A 303 -1.69 3.04 21.74
N THR A 304 -2.72 3.66 21.18
CA THR A 304 -2.57 4.88 20.39
C THR A 304 -2.23 6.07 21.29
N SER A 305 -1.11 6.74 20.99
CA SER A 305 -0.66 7.95 21.68
C SER A 305 -0.99 9.20 20.87
N GLU A 306 -1.31 10.29 21.56
CA GLU A 306 -1.40 11.64 20.97
C GLU A 306 -0.08 12.41 21.06
N VAL A 307 0.83 11.94 21.91
CA VAL A 307 2.13 12.57 22.16
C VAL A 307 3.20 11.75 21.44
N CYS A 308 3.88 12.41 20.51
CA CYS A 308 4.94 11.80 19.69
C CYS A 308 6.14 11.34 20.53
N ASP A 309 6.52 12.12 21.54
CA ASP A 309 7.73 11.89 22.35
C ASP A 309 7.67 10.61 23.20
N ASP A 310 6.47 10.13 23.53
CA ASP A 310 6.24 8.97 24.40
C ASP A 310 5.96 7.68 23.61
N ALA A 311 6.08 7.72 22.29
CA ALA A 311 5.78 6.57 21.43
C ALA A 311 6.98 5.62 21.30
N ASP A 312 6.71 4.32 21.25
CA ASP A 312 7.65 3.25 20.90
C ASP A 312 7.67 3.00 19.38
N VAL A 313 6.55 3.32 18.71
CA VAL A 313 6.39 3.24 17.26
C VAL A 313 5.84 4.55 16.72
N ILE A 314 6.51 5.15 15.75
CA ILE A 314 6.07 6.36 15.06
C ILE A 314 5.86 6.05 13.58
N PHE A 315 4.64 6.23 13.09
CA PHE A 315 4.34 6.18 11.65
C PHE A 315 4.03 7.56 11.10
N LEU A 316 4.73 7.94 10.04
CA LEU A 316 4.36 9.07 9.20
C LEU A 316 3.53 8.53 8.03
N ASN A 317 2.21 8.77 8.03
CA ASN A 317 1.33 8.40 6.92
C ASN A 317 1.28 9.54 5.90
N THR A 318 1.70 9.26 4.67
CA THR A 318 2.10 10.29 3.71
C THR A 318 1.40 10.17 2.37
N CYS A 319 1.13 11.32 1.75
CA CYS A 319 0.53 11.44 0.42
C CYS A 319 1.59 11.72 -0.64
N SER A 320 1.44 11.13 -1.84
CA SER A 320 2.33 11.36 -2.98
C SER A 320 1.87 12.50 -3.90
N ILE A 321 0.70 13.09 -3.66
CA ILE A 321 0.04 13.97 -4.64
C ILE A 321 0.45 15.44 -4.47
N ARG A 322 0.83 15.88 -3.26
CA ARG A 322 1.13 17.30 -2.97
C ARG A 322 2.64 17.55 -2.94
N GLU A 323 3.10 18.56 -3.68
CA GLU A 323 4.53 18.85 -3.88
C GLU A 323 5.24 19.25 -2.58
N ASN A 324 4.54 19.99 -1.72
CA ASN A 324 5.02 20.38 -0.38
C ASN A 324 4.88 19.28 0.68
N ALA A 325 4.33 18.10 0.36
CA ALA A 325 4.27 17.01 1.32
C ALA A 325 5.65 16.39 1.54
N GLU A 326 6.44 16.27 0.48
CA GLU A 326 7.73 15.58 0.55
C GLU A 326 8.75 16.32 1.43
N SER A 327 8.96 17.61 1.20
CA SER A 327 9.89 18.43 2.00
C SER A 327 9.52 18.45 3.49
N LYS A 328 8.23 18.44 3.81
CA LYS A 328 7.73 18.36 5.19
C LYS A 328 8.10 17.04 5.85
N ILE A 329 8.00 15.93 5.14
CA ILE A 329 8.35 14.61 5.68
C ILE A 329 9.85 14.48 5.91
N TRP A 330 10.70 14.96 4.99
CA TRP A 330 12.14 14.98 5.21
C TRP A 330 12.50 15.83 6.44
N SER A 331 11.90 17.03 6.58
CA SER A 331 12.08 17.87 7.76
C SER A 331 11.59 17.17 9.04
N ARG A 332 10.45 16.48 8.97
CA ARG A 332 9.89 15.75 10.11
C ARG A 332 10.78 14.58 10.53
N LEU A 333 11.24 13.76 9.59
CA LEU A 333 12.19 12.67 9.85
C LEU A 333 13.46 13.18 10.54
N ASN A 334 14.01 14.30 10.08
CA ASN A 334 15.15 14.96 10.73
C ASN A 334 14.83 15.37 12.17
N SER A 335 13.63 15.90 12.45
CA SER A 335 13.22 16.25 13.82
C SER A 335 13.11 15.04 14.75
N LEU A 336 12.75 13.87 14.22
CA LEU A 336 12.64 12.62 14.98
C LEU A 336 14.01 12.00 15.33
N SER A 337 15.10 12.47 14.71
CA SER A 337 16.45 11.97 14.98
C SER A 337 16.86 12.08 16.46
N TYR A 338 16.41 13.12 17.16
CA TYR A 338 16.65 13.29 18.59
C TYR A 338 15.93 12.22 19.42
N LEU A 339 14.67 11.88 19.08
CA LEU A 339 13.92 10.85 19.79
C LEU A 339 14.56 9.47 19.62
N LYS A 340 15.06 9.16 18.42
CA LYS A 340 15.77 7.90 18.17
C LYS A 340 17.15 7.82 18.85
N LYS A 341 17.80 8.96 19.07
CA LYS A 341 19.00 9.03 19.94
C LYS A 341 18.67 8.80 21.41
N ARG A 342 17.51 9.29 21.89
CA ARG A 342 17.04 9.10 23.27
C ARG A 342 16.57 7.67 23.53
N ASN A 343 15.88 7.06 22.55
CA ASN A 343 15.41 5.69 22.58
C ASN A 343 15.88 4.95 21.32
N PRO A 344 16.99 4.20 21.37
CA PRO A 344 17.49 3.42 20.23
C PRO A 344 16.53 2.34 19.73
N ASN A 345 15.58 1.91 20.57
CA ASN A 345 14.56 0.92 20.22
C ASN A 345 13.32 1.55 19.55
N LEU A 346 13.29 2.88 19.40
CA LEU A 346 12.21 3.58 18.71
C LEU A 346 12.14 3.15 17.24
N ILE A 347 10.97 2.64 16.85
CA ILE A 347 10.70 2.27 15.46
C ILE A 347 10.08 3.46 14.75
N VAL A 348 10.67 3.87 13.62
CA VAL A 348 10.15 4.93 12.77
C VAL A 348 9.80 4.35 11.40
N GLY A 349 8.55 4.50 10.99
CA GLY A 349 8.06 4.06 9.70
C GLY A 349 7.47 5.18 8.85
N VAL A 350 7.66 5.09 7.54
CA VAL A 350 6.97 5.93 6.55
C VAL A 350 5.98 5.06 5.79
N ILE A 351 4.71 5.45 5.83
CA ILE A 351 3.62 4.67 5.23
C ILE A 351 2.80 5.51 4.24
N GLY A 352 1.98 4.86 3.43
CA GLY A 352 1.06 5.52 2.49
C GLY A 352 1.63 5.69 1.08
N CYS A 353 0.98 6.49 0.24
CA CYS A 353 1.29 6.59 -1.19
C CYS A 353 2.70 7.10 -1.48
N MET A 354 3.25 7.99 -0.64
CA MET A 354 4.61 8.50 -0.84
C MET A 354 5.68 7.47 -0.44
N ALA A 355 5.37 6.53 0.48
CA ALA A 355 6.25 5.42 0.81
C ALA A 355 6.49 4.49 -0.41
N GLU A 356 5.45 4.27 -1.22
CA GLU A 356 5.56 3.53 -2.49
C GLU A 356 6.48 4.28 -3.47
N ARG A 357 6.23 5.57 -3.68
CA ARG A 357 6.99 6.40 -4.63
C ARG A 357 8.46 6.55 -4.27
N LEU A 358 8.75 6.87 -3.00
CA LEU A 358 10.09 7.28 -2.55
C LEU A 358 10.85 6.15 -1.86
N LYS A 359 10.41 4.89 -1.98
CA LYS A 359 11.03 3.72 -1.36
C LYS A 359 12.56 3.73 -1.47
N LYS A 360 13.10 3.91 -2.69
CA LYS A 360 14.56 3.88 -2.92
C LYS A 360 15.29 5.01 -2.19
N GLU A 361 14.71 6.21 -2.22
CA GLU A 361 15.32 7.39 -1.60
C GLU A 361 15.26 7.31 -0.08
N ILE A 362 14.13 6.90 0.49
CA ILE A 362 13.98 6.72 1.94
C ILE A 362 14.99 5.69 2.45
N LEU A 363 15.13 4.55 1.75
CA LEU A 363 16.05 3.49 2.16
C LEU A 363 17.53 3.90 2.02
N ALA A 364 17.87 4.68 1.00
CA ALA A 364 19.24 5.13 0.75
C ALA A 364 19.66 6.34 1.60
N LYS A 365 18.76 7.31 1.79
CA LYS A 365 19.07 8.61 2.39
C LYS A 365 18.82 8.67 3.89
N GLU A 366 17.90 7.85 4.43
CA GLU A 366 17.51 7.94 5.85
C GLU A 366 17.80 6.65 6.62
N PRO A 367 18.92 6.59 7.34
CA PRO A 367 19.22 5.52 8.30
C PRO A 367 18.14 5.41 9.38
N LEU A 368 17.43 6.50 9.68
CA LEU A 368 16.43 6.59 10.74
C LEU A 368 15.16 5.77 10.45
N VAL A 369 14.84 5.49 9.19
CA VAL A 369 13.60 4.78 8.83
C VAL A 369 13.82 3.27 8.87
N ASP A 370 13.05 2.60 9.72
CA ASP A 370 13.06 1.15 9.90
C ASP A 370 12.00 0.48 9.00
N ILE A 371 10.87 1.15 8.78
CA ILE A 371 9.72 0.56 8.08
C ILE A 371 9.27 1.45 6.92
N VAL A 372 9.03 0.84 5.74
CA VAL A 372 8.43 1.53 4.58
C VAL A 372 7.26 0.71 4.05
N VAL A 373 6.03 1.26 4.10
CA VAL A 373 4.81 0.51 3.74
C VAL A 373 3.92 1.27 2.76
N GLY A 374 3.64 0.65 1.61
CA GLY A 374 2.70 1.19 0.63
C GLY A 374 1.24 1.07 1.07
N PRO A 375 0.32 1.78 0.42
CA PRO A 375 -1.08 1.89 0.88
C PRO A 375 -1.88 0.58 0.80
N ASP A 376 -1.43 -0.42 0.04
CA ASP A 376 -2.09 -1.73 -0.08
C ASP A 376 -1.37 -2.84 0.71
N ALA A 377 -0.44 -2.47 1.60
CA ALA A 377 0.43 -3.40 2.30
C ALA A 377 0.36 -3.31 3.84
N TYR A 378 -0.61 -2.60 4.42
CA TYR A 378 -0.69 -2.41 5.87
C TYR A 378 -0.85 -3.72 6.65
N ARG A 379 -1.44 -4.78 6.07
CA ARG A 379 -1.49 -6.12 6.69
C ARG A 379 -0.11 -6.73 6.95
N SER A 380 0.93 -6.22 6.30
CA SER A 380 2.30 -6.67 6.56
C SER A 380 2.93 -6.00 7.77
N LEU A 381 2.35 -4.91 8.31
CA LEU A 381 2.87 -4.16 9.45
C LEU A 381 3.25 -5.04 10.65
N PRO A 382 2.45 -6.05 11.07
CA PRO A 382 2.84 -6.90 12.19
C PRO A 382 4.20 -7.57 11.97
N ASN A 383 4.41 -8.12 10.78
CA ASN A 383 5.66 -8.79 10.44
C ASN A 383 6.82 -7.80 10.24
N LEU A 384 6.54 -6.61 9.71
CA LEU A 384 7.57 -5.60 9.49
C LEU A 384 8.05 -4.97 10.81
N LEU A 385 7.15 -4.86 11.78
CA LEU A 385 7.48 -4.46 13.15
C LEU A 385 8.36 -5.50 13.83
N ASP A 386 8.05 -6.80 13.70
CA ASP A 386 8.91 -7.86 14.23
C ASP A 386 10.33 -7.81 13.65
N LEU A 387 10.47 -7.56 12.34
CA LEU A 387 11.77 -7.40 11.69
C LEU A 387 12.52 -6.15 12.19
N ALA A 388 11.82 -5.02 12.33
CA ALA A 388 12.38 -3.78 12.83
C ALA A 388 12.91 -3.91 14.27
N GLU A 389 12.19 -4.62 15.14
CA GLU A 389 12.65 -4.92 16.50
C GLU A 389 13.91 -5.79 16.53
N MET A 390 14.10 -6.67 15.53
CA MET A 390 15.32 -7.46 15.35
C MET A 390 16.47 -6.66 14.71
N GLY A 391 16.29 -5.35 14.48
CA GLY A 391 17.27 -4.47 13.88
C GLY A 391 17.34 -4.55 12.35
N GLN A 392 16.36 -5.17 11.69
CA GLN A 392 16.26 -5.25 10.24
C GLN A 392 15.27 -4.25 9.67
N LYS A 393 15.58 -3.64 8.52
CA LYS A 393 14.62 -2.77 7.84
C LYS A 393 13.50 -3.59 7.20
N GLY A 394 12.25 -3.23 7.48
CA GLY A 394 11.05 -3.82 6.91
C GLY A 394 10.50 -2.99 5.75
N VAL A 395 10.31 -3.59 4.57
CA VAL A 395 9.76 -2.86 3.41
C VAL A 395 8.71 -3.68 2.70
N ASN A 396 7.52 -3.12 2.52
CA ASN A 396 6.50 -3.68 1.64
C ASN A 396 5.68 -2.58 0.96
N THR A 397 5.91 -2.40 -0.33
CA THR A 397 5.18 -1.42 -1.15
C THR A 397 4.46 -2.08 -2.31
N LEU A 398 4.26 -3.40 -2.25
CA LEU A 398 3.61 -4.15 -3.33
C LEU A 398 2.13 -3.77 -3.39
N LEU A 399 1.66 -3.48 -4.60
CA LEU A 399 0.25 -3.25 -4.86
C LEU A 399 -0.47 -4.59 -4.90
N SER A 400 -1.59 -4.66 -4.18
CA SER A 400 -2.46 -5.84 -4.19
C SER A 400 -3.48 -5.74 -5.33
N LEU A 401 -3.94 -6.89 -5.85
CA LEU A 401 -5.05 -6.97 -6.80
C LEU A 401 -6.41 -7.09 -6.10
N GLU A 402 -6.44 -7.37 -4.80
CA GLU A 402 -7.69 -7.70 -4.08
C GLU A 402 -7.86 -6.93 -2.76
N GLU A 403 -6.81 -6.25 -2.25
CA GLU A 403 -6.89 -5.64 -0.92
C GLU A 403 -7.86 -4.45 -0.87
N THR A 404 -8.77 -4.53 0.11
CA THR A 404 -9.78 -3.51 0.44
C THR A 404 -9.84 -3.18 1.93
N TYR A 405 -9.16 -3.96 2.79
CA TYR A 405 -9.21 -3.90 4.26
C TYR A 405 -10.60 -4.09 4.86
N ALA A 406 -11.53 -4.73 4.14
CA ALA A 406 -12.93 -4.89 4.54
C ALA A 406 -13.12 -5.56 5.92
N ASP A 407 -12.20 -6.44 6.31
CA ASP A 407 -12.26 -7.21 7.56
C ASP A 407 -11.53 -6.54 8.74
N ILE A 408 -10.89 -5.39 8.52
CA ILE A 408 -10.20 -4.67 9.59
C ILE A 408 -11.18 -3.67 10.19
N SER A 409 -11.53 -3.86 11.47
CA SER A 409 -12.30 -2.86 12.20
C SER A 409 -11.39 -1.67 12.50
N PRO A 410 -11.64 -0.49 11.93
CA PRO A 410 -10.81 0.70 12.17
C PRO A 410 -10.97 1.16 13.62
N ILE A 411 -9.90 1.68 14.21
CA ILE A 411 -10.00 2.36 15.51
C ILE A 411 -10.07 3.85 15.24
N ARG A 412 -11.19 4.43 15.64
CA ARG A 412 -11.52 5.84 15.45
C ARG A 412 -11.44 6.57 16.77
N LYS A 413 -11.01 7.83 16.73
CA LYS A 413 -11.36 8.75 17.81
C LYS A 413 -12.84 9.07 17.67
N GLN A 414 -13.57 9.12 18.79
CA GLN A 414 -14.96 9.57 18.79
C GLN A 414 -15.07 10.92 18.06
N GLY A 415 -16.00 11.01 17.12
CA GLY A 415 -16.15 12.17 16.25
C GLY A 415 -17.54 12.25 15.67
N VAL A 416 -17.94 13.47 15.29
CA VAL A 416 -19.25 13.75 14.71
C VAL A 416 -19.37 13.21 13.28
N SER A 417 -18.25 13.15 12.56
CA SER A 417 -18.17 12.67 11.20
C SER A 417 -17.16 11.54 11.03
N ALA A 418 -17.45 10.62 10.10
CA ALA A 418 -16.58 9.49 9.81
C ALA A 418 -16.44 9.25 8.30
N PHE A 419 -15.30 8.65 7.92
CA PHE A 419 -15.01 8.25 6.55
C PHE A 419 -15.18 6.75 6.37
N ILE A 420 -15.96 6.32 5.37
CA ILE A 420 -16.08 4.91 5.01
C ILE A 420 -15.44 4.70 3.64
N SER A 421 -14.32 4.00 3.59
CA SER A 421 -13.70 3.61 2.31
C SER A 421 -14.53 2.50 1.67
N ILE A 422 -15.15 2.81 0.53
CA ILE A 422 -15.98 1.86 -0.23
C ILE A 422 -15.19 1.18 -1.35
N MET A 423 -14.05 1.76 -1.73
CA MET A 423 -13.19 1.25 -2.79
C MET A 423 -11.75 1.78 -2.68
N ARG A 424 -10.82 1.12 -3.36
CA ARG A 424 -9.41 1.55 -3.50
C ARG A 424 -8.95 1.41 -4.95
N GLY A 425 -7.97 2.22 -5.34
CA GLY A 425 -7.40 2.22 -6.69
C GLY A 425 -8.27 2.98 -7.70
N CYS A 426 -7.76 3.14 -8.93
CA CYS A 426 -8.50 3.84 -9.98
C CYS A 426 -8.06 3.41 -11.38
N ASP A 427 -9.03 3.12 -12.25
CA ASP A 427 -8.77 2.66 -13.62
C ASP A 427 -8.85 3.78 -14.69
N ASN A 428 -9.15 5.02 -14.29
CA ASN A 428 -9.32 6.16 -15.21
C ASN A 428 -8.03 6.56 -15.97
N MET A 429 -6.85 6.23 -15.45
CA MET A 429 -5.56 6.48 -16.10
C MET A 429 -5.40 7.92 -16.65
N CYS A 430 -5.86 8.93 -15.90
CA CYS A 430 -5.68 10.33 -16.27
C CYS A 430 -4.18 10.65 -16.40
N THR A 431 -3.77 11.38 -17.45
CA THR A 431 -2.36 11.46 -17.83
C THR A 431 -1.47 12.09 -16.76
N PHE A 432 -2.03 12.97 -15.93
CA PHE A 432 -1.35 13.66 -14.82
C PHE A 432 -1.38 12.90 -13.48
N CYS A 433 -2.15 11.82 -13.38
CA CYS A 433 -2.49 11.21 -12.09
C CYS A 433 -1.55 10.06 -11.70
N VAL A 434 -1.02 10.10 -10.48
CA VAL A 434 -0.16 9.04 -9.92
C VAL A 434 -0.92 7.90 -9.25
N VAL A 435 -2.23 8.06 -9.02
CA VAL A 435 -3.05 7.14 -8.23
C VAL A 435 -2.99 5.70 -8.76
N PRO A 436 -3.12 5.42 -10.08
CA PRO A 436 -3.07 4.04 -10.58
C PRO A 436 -1.74 3.33 -10.29
N PHE A 437 -0.65 4.08 -10.15
CA PHE A 437 0.69 3.56 -9.87
C PHE A 437 1.00 3.45 -8.38
N THR A 438 0.25 4.15 -7.52
CA THR A 438 0.51 4.19 -6.07
C THR A 438 -0.54 3.43 -5.26
N ARG A 439 -1.74 3.20 -5.81
CA ARG A 439 -2.86 2.46 -5.19
C ARG A 439 -3.39 1.33 -6.08
N GLY A 440 -2.80 1.10 -7.25
CA GLY A 440 -3.19 0.02 -8.14
C GLY A 440 -4.55 0.22 -8.84
N ARG A 441 -5.04 -0.88 -9.39
CA ARG A 441 -6.34 -0.96 -10.09
C ARG A 441 -7.51 -0.80 -9.15
N GLU A 442 -8.63 -0.43 -9.72
CA GLU A 442 -9.87 -0.28 -8.99
C GLU A 442 -10.36 -1.58 -8.33
N ARG A 443 -10.78 -1.48 -7.07
CA ARG A 443 -11.27 -2.57 -6.24
C ARG A 443 -12.37 -2.05 -5.32
N SER A 444 -13.56 -2.61 -5.44
CA SER A 444 -14.69 -2.27 -4.58
C SER A 444 -14.76 -3.20 -3.38
N ARG A 445 -15.14 -2.63 -2.24
CA ARG A 445 -15.54 -3.39 -1.06
C ARG A 445 -16.97 -3.92 -1.26
N THR A 446 -17.34 -5.01 -0.60
CA THR A 446 -18.72 -5.50 -0.72
C THR A 446 -19.70 -4.63 0.07
N SER A 447 -20.91 -4.49 -0.46
CA SER A 447 -21.98 -3.68 0.12
C SER A 447 -22.32 -4.12 1.55
N GLU A 448 -22.30 -5.40 1.88
CA GLU A 448 -22.66 -5.88 3.23
C GLU A 448 -21.63 -5.44 4.27
N THR A 449 -20.34 -5.44 3.93
CA THR A 449 -19.29 -5.00 4.85
C THR A 449 -19.36 -3.48 5.09
N ILE A 450 -19.72 -2.70 4.07
CA ILE A 450 -19.97 -1.25 4.18
C ILE A 450 -21.16 -0.98 5.10
N LEU A 451 -22.29 -1.65 4.89
CA LEU A 451 -23.50 -1.50 5.70
C LEU A 451 -23.31 -1.97 7.15
N SER A 452 -22.47 -2.99 7.36
CA SER A 452 -22.10 -3.46 8.70
C SER A 452 -21.26 -2.42 9.45
N GLU A 453 -20.32 -1.77 8.77
CA GLU A 453 -19.54 -0.68 9.37
C GLU A 453 -20.40 0.56 9.64
N LEU A 454 -21.29 0.89 8.70
CA LEU A 454 -22.23 2.00 8.84
C LEU A 454 -23.09 1.86 10.09
N LYS A 455 -23.63 0.67 10.33
CA LYS A 455 -24.44 0.37 11.52
C LYS A 455 -23.67 0.62 12.82
N LYS A 456 -22.40 0.20 12.88
CA LYS A 456 -21.55 0.45 14.05
C LYS A 456 -21.35 1.94 14.28
N LEU A 457 -21.16 2.73 13.22
CA LEU A 457 -21.01 4.18 13.34
C LEU A 457 -22.28 4.87 13.86
N GLU A 458 -23.45 4.39 13.43
CA GLU A 458 -24.72 4.85 13.97
C GLU A 458 -24.84 4.52 15.48
N GLU A 459 -24.48 3.30 15.89
CA GLU A 459 -24.43 2.86 17.29
C GLU A 459 -23.44 3.69 18.13
N ASP A 460 -22.32 4.11 17.53
CA ASP A 460 -21.31 4.97 18.14
C ASP A 460 -21.73 6.46 18.19
N GLY A 461 -22.91 6.82 17.64
CA GLY A 461 -23.47 8.16 17.68
C GLY A 461 -22.92 9.14 16.64
N VAL A 462 -22.26 8.64 15.58
CA VAL A 462 -21.80 9.45 14.45
C VAL A 462 -23.01 10.10 13.77
N LYS A 463 -22.89 11.38 13.40
CA LYS A 463 -23.98 12.16 12.80
C LYS A 463 -23.85 12.30 11.29
N GLU A 464 -22.64 12.20 10.76
CA GLU A 464 -22.36 12.34 9.33
C GLU A 464 -21.34 11.30 8.85
N ILE A 465 -21.58 10.68 7.70
CA ILE A 465 -20.59 9.84 7.03
C ILE A 465 -20.25 10.37 5.65
N THR A 466 -19.01 10.17 5.24
CA THR A 466 -18.58 10.40 3.86
C THR A 466 -18.07 9.09 3.25
N LEU A 467 -18.73 8.63 2.19
CA LEU A 467 -18.25 7.51 1.37
C LEU A 467 -17.02 7.97 0.57
N LEU A 468 -15.91 7.25 0.73
CA LEU A 468 -14.61 7.56 0.15
C LEU A 468 -14.16 6.53 -0.87
N GLY A 469 -13.58 7.02 -1.95
CA GLY A 469 -12.91 6.24 -2.99
C GLY A 469 -11.88 7.08 -3.71
N GLN A 470 -11.39 6.59 -4.84
CA GLN A 470 -10.67 7.43 -5.81
C GLN A 470 -11.59 7.85 -6.96
N ASN A 471 -12.62 7.05 -7.24
CA ASN A 471 -13.71 7.35 -8.15
C ASN A 471 -15.00 6.68 -7.64
N VAL A 472 -15.66 7.27 -6.64
CA VAL A 472 -16.81 6.61 -5.97
C VAL A 472 -17.93 6.23 -6.93
N ASN A 473 -18.08 6.96 -8.03
CA ASN A 473 -19.13 6.71 -9.00
C ASN A 473 -18.95 5.40 -9.79
N SER A 474 -17.73 4.91 -9.93
CA SER A 474 -17.47 3.62 -10.59
C SER A 474 -17.53 2.42 -9.64
N TYR A 475 -17.88 2.64 -8.36
CA TYR A 475 -18.09 1.55 -7.40
C TYR A 475 -19.06 0.50 -7.97
N PHE A 476 -18.60 -0.74 -7.92
CA PHE A 476 -19.39 -1.91 -8.29
C PHE A 476 -18.99 -3.11 -7.43
N ASP A 477 -19.92 -3.59 -6.62
CA ASP A 477 -19.79 -4.83 -5.87
C ASP A 477 -20.21 -6.01 -6.76
N GLU A 478 -19.21 -6.69 -7.34
CA GLU A 478 -19.42 -7.82 -8.23
C GLU A 478 -20.18 -8.98 -7.56
N LYS A 479 -19.99 -9.18 -6.25
CA LYS A 479 -20.60 -10.28 -5.52
C LYS A 479 -22.12 -10.12 -5.43
N ASN A 480 -22.58 -8.90 -5.15
CA ASN A 480 -24.01 -8.60 -4.97
C ASN A 480 -24.64 -7.89 -6.17
N GLN A 481 -23.87 -7.67 -7.26
CA GLN A 481 -24.31 -6.92 -8.43
C GLN A 481 -24.86 -5.54 -8.06
N CYS A 482 -24.15 -4.86 -7.15
CA CYS A 482 -24.59 -3.60 -6.57
C CYS A 482 -23.68 -2.44 -7.04
N GLY A 483 -24.24 -1.56 -7.87
CA GLY A 483 -23.58 -0.32 -8.30
C GLY A 483 -23.67 0.80 -7.27
N PHE A 484 -23.02 1.92 -7.55
CA PHE A 484 -22.93 3.04 -6.60
C PHE A 484 -24.29 3.65 -6.23
N SER A 485 -25.21 3.83 -7.18
CA SER A 485 -26.56 4.35 -6.91
C SER A 485 -27.33 3.46 -5.93
N ASN A 486 -27.29 2.14 -6.13
CA ASN A 486 -27.88 1.15 -5.23
C ASN A 486 -27.26 1.22 -3.85
N LEU A 487 -25.92 1.25 -3.75
CA LEU A 487 -25.22 1.39 -2.47
C LEU A 487 -25.64 2.66 -1.74
N LEU A 488 -25.61 3.81 -2.43
CA LEU A 488 -25.98 5.10 -1.84
C LEU A 488 -27.42 5.09 -1.31
N ASN A 489 -28.33 4.45 -2.05
CA ASN A 489 -29.70 4.26 -1.63
C ASN A 489 -29.81 3.37 -0.37
N MET A 490 -29.12 2.22 -0.34
CA MET A 490 -29.10 1.31 0.81
C MET A 490 -28.53 1.97 2.07
N VAL A 491 -27.43 2.71 1.91
CA VAL A 491 -26.79 3.50 2.99
C VAL A 491 -27.76 4.54 3.52
N SER A 492 -28.45 5.27 2.64
CA SER A 492 -29.48 6.25 3.01
C SER A 492 -30.65 5.65 3.78
N GLU A 493 -31.14 4.49 3.36
CA GLU A 493 -32.24 3.79 4.02
C GLU A 493 -31.87 3.24 5.39
N GLN A 494 -30.63 2.76 5.56
CA GLN A 494 -30.18 2.17 6.82
C GLN A 494 -30.04 3.20 7.94
N VAL A 495 -29.59 4.42 7.62
CA VAL A 495 -29.31 5.48 8.62
C VAL A 495 -30.08 6.78 8.30
N PRO A 496 -31.42 6.78 8.38
CA PRO A 496 -32.26 7.89 7.90
C PRO A 496 -32.01 9.22 8.64
N GLN A 497 -31.38 9.18 9.82
CA GLN A 497 -31.06 10.36 10.64
C GLN A 497 -29.62 10.86 10.47
N MET A 498 -28.75 10.10 9.78
CA MET A 498 -27.36 10.50 9.56
C MET A 498 -27.22 11.22 8.22
N ARG A 499 -26.44 12.29 8.20
CA ARG A 499 -26.06 12.97 6.95
C ARG A 499 -25.10 12.10 6.16
N ILE A 500 -25.32 11.98 4.85
CA ILE A 500 -24.52 11.17 3.95
C ILE A 500 -23.91 12.06 2.88
N ARG A 501 -22.60 11.96 2.76
CA ARG A 501 -21.81 12.58 1.69
C ARG A 501 -21.04 11.51 0.93
N PHE A 502 -20.58 11.91 -0.24
CA PHE A 502 -19.55 11.20 -0.97
C PHE A 502 -18.68 12.23 -1.68
N THR A 503 -17.45 11.84 -2.02
CA THR A 503 -16.51 12.71 -2.72
C THR A 503 -15.67 11.88 -3.68
N THR A 504 -14.80 12.53 -4.46
CA THR A 504 -14.03 11.93 -5.57
C THR A 504 -14.92 11.42 -6.70
N SER A 505 -15.92 12.21 -7.10
CA SER A 505 -16.72 11.90 -8.28
C SER A 505 -15.96 12.17 -9.57
N ASN A 506 -16.27 11.42 -10.63
CA ASN A 506 -15.77 11.68 -11.98
C ASN A 506 -16.96 12.03 -12.89
N PRO A 507 -16.90 13.15 -13.63
CA PRO A 507 -17.99 13.56 -14.52
C PRO A 507 -18.45 12.49 -15.51
N GLN A 508 -17.56 11.62 -15.98
CA GLN A 508 -17.93 10.56 -16.94
C GLN A 508 -18.73 9.42 -16.31
N ASP A 509 -18.60 9.22 -14.99
CA ASP A 509 -19.14 8.05 -14.28
C ASP A 509 -20.38 8.43 -13.44
N LEU A 510 -20.74 9.71 -13.38
CA LEU A 510 -21.90 10.19 -12.65
C LEU A 510 -23.18 9.86 -13.43
N THR A 511 -23.90 8.84 -12.98
CA THR A 511 -25.13 8.38 -13.65
C THR A 511 -26.39 9.11 -13.18
N ASP A 512 -27.45 8.99 -13.96
CA ASP A 512 -28.76 9.59 -13.67
C ASP A 512 -29.38 9.04 -12.39
N GLU A 513 -29.18 7.75 -12.11
CA GLU A 513 -29.68 7.09 -10.90
C GLU A 513 -29.02 7.66 -9.64
N VAL A 514 -27.74 8.05 -9.71
CA VAL A 514 -27.08 8.73 -8.59
C VAL A 514 -27.72 10.11 -8.35
N ILE A 515 -28.01 10.86 -9.42
CA ILE A 515 -28.68 12.17 -9.33
C ILE A 515 -30.08 12.01 -8.74
N GLU A 516 -30.83 10.98 -9.15
CA GLU A 516 -32.16 10.68 -8.61
C GLU A 516 -32.12 10.36 -7.12
N VAL A 517 -31.14 9.55 -6.67
CA VAL A 517 -30.96 9.27 -5.24
C VAL A 517 -30.66 10.56 -4.46
N MET A 518 -29.79 11.44 -4.99
CA MET A 518 -29.53 12.74 -4.37
C MET A 518 -30.76 13.65 -4.31
N ALA A 519 -31.62 13.61 -5.33
CA ALA A 519 -32.83 14.43 -5.40
C ALA A 519 -33.93 13.93 -4.44
N THR A 520 -34.01 12.62 -4.21
CA THR A 520 -35.11 11.98 -3.48
C THR A 520 -34.80 11.73 -2.00
N ARG A 521 -33.54 11.49 -1.64
CA ARG A 521 -33.12 11.15 -0.28
C ARG A 521 -32.71 12.39 0.52
N LYS A 522 -33.53 12.77 1.52
CA LYS A 522 -33.29 13.95 2.37
C LYS A 522 -31.98 13.93 3.17
N ASN A 523 -31.50 12.75 3.54
CA ASN A 523 -30.28 12.60 4.31
C ASN A 523 -29.01 12.47 3.44
N VAL A 524 -29.16 12.42 2.10
CA VAL A 524 -28.05 12.57 1.16
C VAL A 524 -27.86 14.06 0.90
N CYS A 525 -26.74 14.60 1.36
CA CYS A 525 -26.49 16.03 1.32
C CYS A 525 -26.43 16.59 -0.10
N SER A 526 -27.03 17.78 -0.31
CA SER A 526 -27.01 18.53 -1.58
C SER A 526 -25.68 19.24 -1.85
N SER A 527 -24.57 18.50 -1.73
CA SER A 527 -23.21 18.96 -2.03
C SER A 527 -22.47 17.90 -2.83
N LEU A 528 -22.02 18.25 -4.03
CA LEU A 528 -21.26 17.37 -4.90
C LEU A 528 -19.89 17.97 -5.26
N HIS A 529 -18.85 17.18 -5.07
CA HIS A 529 -17.53 17.50 -5.57
C HIS A 529 -17.32 16.82 -6.92
N LEU A 530 -17.36 17.60 -8.01
CA LEU A 530 -17.34 17.14 -9.40
C LEU A 530 -16.19 17.79 -10.19
N PRO A 531 -14.95 17.29 -10.04
CA PRO A 531 -13.76 17.91 -10.63
C PRO A 531 -13.75 17.92 -12.15
N VAL A 532 -13.72 19.12 -12.73
CA VAL A 532 -13.58 19.30 -14.18
C VAL A 532 -12.12 19.23 -14.63
N GLN A 533 -11.18 19.66 -13.78
CA GLN A 533 -9.74 19.85 -14.05
C GLN A 533 -9.40 21.00 -15.01
N SER A 534 -10.12 21.15 -16.13
CA SER A 534 -9.94 22.26 -17.08
C SER A 534 -11.25 22.59 -17.79
N GLY A 535 -11.47 23.85 -18.17
CA GLY A 535 -12.63 24.24 -18.98
C GLY A 535 -12.43 24.09 -20.49
N SER A 536 -11.25 23.66 -20.95
CA SER A 536 -10.96 23.43 -22.37
C SER A 536 -11.08 21.95 -22.74
N THR A 537 -11.94 21.63 -23.70
CA THR A 537 -12.08 20.27 -24.26
C THR A 537 -10.75 19.71 -24.77
N ARG A 538 -9.89 20.56 -25.36
CA ARG A 538 -8.57 20.13 -25.86
C ARG A 538 -7.66 19.70 -24.73
N ILE A 539 -7.64 20.44 -23.63
CA ILE A 539 -6.84 20.10 -22.44
C ILE A 539 -7.41 18.90 -21.72
N LEU A 540 -8.74 18.78 -21.61
CA LEU A 540 -9.42 17.60 -21.07
C LEU A 540 -9.01 16.33 -21.83
N GLN A 541 -8.94 16.37 -23.17
CA GLN A 541 -8.46 15.25 -23.99
C GLN A 541 -6.99 14.92 -23.70
N LEU A 542 -6.10 15.92 -23.59
CA LEU A 542 -4.69 15.71 -23.22
C LEU A 542 -4.54 15.16 -21.80
N MET A 543 -5.48 15.48 -20.90
CA MET A 543 -5.59 14.91 -19.56
C MET A 543 -6.15 13.46 -19.55
N ASN A 544 -6.50 12.93 -20.73
CA ASN A 544 -7.20 11.65 -20.92
C ASN A 544 -8.56 11.59 -20.19
N ARG A 545 -9.29 12.72 -20.16
CA ARG A 545 -10.71 12.75 -19.76
C ARG A 545 -11.58 12.27 -20.92
N LYS A 546 -12.62 11.48 -20.61
CA LYS A 546 -13.55 10.92 -21.62
C LYS A 546 -14.78 11.80 -21.87
N TYR A 547 -14.75 13.04 -21.40
CA TYR A 547 -15.81 14.04 -21.58
C TYR A 547 -15.26 15.35 -22.14
N SER A 548 -16.13 16.15 -22.74
CA SER A 548 -15.85 17.50 -23.20
C SER A 548 -16.39 18.56 -22.23
N ARG A 549 -16.04 19.82 -22.48
CA ARG A 549 -16.63 20.98 -21.78
C ARG A 549 -18.16 20.99 -21.89
N GLU A 550 -18.67 20.78 -23.10
CA GLU A 550 -20.09 20.86 -23.42
C GLU A 550 -20.88 19.79 -22.65
N HIS A 551 -20.37 18.54 -22.67
CA HIS A 551 -20.95 17.45 -21.90
C HIS A 551 -20.96 17.75 -20.38
N TYR A 552 -19.89 18.36 -19.86
CA TYR A 552 -19.82 18.75 -18.46
C TYR A 552 -20.89 19.81 -18.11
N LEU A 553 -21.09 20.81 -18.98
CA LEU A 553 -22.11 21.85 -18.78
C LEU A 553 -23.53 21.27 -18.85
N GLU A 554 -23.79 20.32 -19.75
CA GLU A 554 -25.07 19.58 -19.81
C GLU A 554 -25.33 18.81 -18.51
N LEU A 555 -24.32 18.09 -18.00
CA LEU A 555 -24.39 17.36 -16.74
C LEU A 555 -24.66 18.30 -15.55
N VAL A 556 -23.96 19.43 -15.47
CA VAL A 556 -24.19 20.45 -14.44
C VAL A 556 -25.60 21.03 -14.53
N SER A 557 -26.08 21.34 -15.74
CA SER A 557 -27.43 21.85 -15.96
C SER A 557 -28.49 20.86 -15.44
N LYS A 558 -28.30 19.58 -15.75
CA LYS A 558 -29.14 18.49 -15.24
C LYS A 558 -29.10 18.40 -13.71
N LEU A 559 -27.91 18.42 -13.11
CA LEU A 559 -27.74 18.40 -11.65
C LEU A 559 -28.49 19.54 -10.97
N LYS A 560 -28.32 20.78 -11.45
CA LYS A 560 -28.99 21.97 -10.89
C LYS A 560 -30.52 21.91 -11.04
N LYS A 561 -31.02 21.25 -12.08
CA LYS A 561 -32.45 21.07 -12.35
C LYS A 561 -33.06 20.00 -11.43
N GLU A 562 -32.42 18.83 -11.33
CA GLU A 562 -32.95 17.68 -10.58
C GLU A 562 -32.68 17.78 -9.07
N VAL A 563 -31.60 18.46 -8.66
CA VAL A 563 -31.27 18.77 -7.26
C VAL A 563 -31.21 20.29 -7.07
N PRO A 564 -32.37 20.97 -6.91
CA PRO A 564 -32.40 22.41 -6.74
C PRO A 564 -31.55 22.89 -5.55
N GLY A 565 -30.72 23.89 -5.78
CA GLY A 565 -29.84 24.45 -4.74
C GLY A 565 -28.53 23.69 -4.51
N ILE A 566 -28.25 22.62 -5.27
CA ILE A 566 -27.03 21.82 -5.13
C ILE A 566 -25.76 22.69 -5.10
N SER A 567 -24.93 22.44 -4.09
CA SER A 567 -23.61 23.03 -3.97
C SER A 567 -22.61 22.24 -4.80
N LEU A 568 -21.91 22.90 -5.71
CA LEU A 568 -20.93 22.27 -6.58
C LEU A 568 -19.53 22.75 -6.26
N SER A 569 -18.61 21.80 -6.21
CA SER A 569 -17.19 22.09 -6.13
C SER A 569 -16.37 21.31 -7.13
N THR A 570 -15.16 21.79 -7.38
CA THR A 570 -14.32 21.26 -8.45
C THR A 570 -12.84 21.35 -8.10
N ASP A 571 -12.02 20.58 -8.81
CA ASP A 571 -10.58 20.78 -8.88
C ASP A 571 -10.22 21.36 -10.25
N ILE A 572 -9.27 22.29 -10.27
CA ILE A 572 -8.75 22.91 -11.50
C ILE A 572 -7.23 22.84 -11.47
N ILE A 573 -6.65 22.35 -12.56
CA ILE A 573 -5.21 22.31 -12.81
C ILE A 573 -4.90 23.35 -13.89
N THR A 574 -4.09 24.34 -13.56
CA THR A 574 -3.66 25.37 -14.51
C THR A 574 -2.21 25.18 -14.94
N GLY A 575 -1.91 25.59 -16.17
CA GLY A 575 -0.61 25.43 -16.78
C GLY A 575 -0.28 23.98 -17.10
N PHE A 576 -1.28 23.18 -17.47
CA PHE A 576 -1.03 21.82 -17.95
C PHE A 576 -0.21 21.85 -19.26
N CYS A 577 0.44 20.74 -19.60
CA CYS A 577 1.25 20.62 -20.82
C CYS A 577 0.49 21.15 -22.05
N SER A 578 1.13 22.07 -22.77
CA SER A 578 0.63 22.74 -23.97
C SER A 578 -0.61 23.61 -23.80
N GLU A 579 -0.95 24.06 -22.58
CA GLU A 579 -2.08 24.96 -22.32
C GLU A 579 -1.86 26.38 -22.87
N THR A 580 -2.72 26.81 -23.80
CA THR A 580 -2.65 28.15 -24.41
C THR A 580 -3.52 29.15 -23.67
N GLU A 581 -3.38 30.44 -24.00
CA GLU A 581 -4.23 31.49 -23.44
C GLU A 581 -5.71 31.25 -23.73
N LYS A 582 -6.06 30.71 -24.90
CA LYS A 582 -7.44 30.38 -25.24
C LYS A 582 -8.02 29.33 -24.26
N ASP A 583 -7.27 28.28 -23.95
CA ASP A 583 -7.73 27.22 -23.04
C ASP A 583 -7.91 27.71 -21.60
N HIS A 584 -7.06 28.67 -21.19
CA HIS A 584 -7.20 29.35 -19.91
C HIS A 584 -8.45 30.22 -19.87
N GLN A 585 -8.72 30.99 -20.93
CA GLN A 585 -9.96 31.77 -21.04
C GLN A 585 -11.20 30.88 -21.05
N ASP A 586 -11.16 29.72 -21.73
CA ASP A 586 -12.22 28.71 -21.65
C ASP A 586 -12.41 28.25 -20.19
N THR A 587 -11.34 28.04 -19.43
CA THR A 587 -11.45 27.68 -18.00
C THR A 587 -12.13 28.79 -17.18
N LEU A 588 -11.78 30.06 -17.40
CA LEU A 588 -12.42 31.19 -16.71
C LEU A 588 -13.91 31.33 -17.05
N THR A 589 -14.29 31.13 -18.32
CA THR A 589 -15.71 31.20 -18.72
C THR A 589 -16.50 30.05 -18.12
N LEU A 590 -15.94 28.82 -18.07
CA LEU A 590 -16.61 27.68 -17.45
C LEU A 590 -16.90 27.92 -15.97
N ILE A 591 -15.94 28.48 -15.23
CA ILE A 591 -16.12 28.83 -13.81
C ILE A 591 -17.28 29.81 -13.65
N LYS A 592 -17.38 30.82 -14.53
CA LYS A 592 -18.46 31.81 -14.50
C LYS A 592 -19.82 31.24 -14.90
N GLU A 593 -19.88 30.30 -15.84
CA GLU A 593 -21.12 29.66 -16.27
C GLU A 593 -21.65 28.67 -15.22
N VAL A 594 -20.75 27.90 -14.60
CA VAL A 594 -21.13 26.90 -13.59
C VAL A 594 -21.39 27.54 -12.23
N GLU A 595 -20.68 28.61 -11.89
CA GLU A 595 -20.77 29.30 -10.59
C GLU A 595 -20.54 28.34 -9.41
N PHE A 596 -19.41 27.65 -9.39
CA PHE A 596 -19.02 26.75 -8.29
C PHE A 596 -19.07 27.47 -6.93
N ASP A 597 -19.48 26.75 -5.88
CA ASP A 597 -19.47 27.26 -4.50
C ASP A 597 -18.04 27.33 -3.96
N TYR A 598 -17.18 26.38 -4.34
CA TYR A 598 -15.75 26.40 -4.05
C TYR A 598 -14.96 25.62 -5.09
N ALA A 599 -13.71 26.02 -5.35
CA ALA A 599 -12.80 25.30 -6.22
C ALA A 599 -11.44 25.12 -5.56
N TYR A 600 -10.88 23.91 -5.65
CA TYR A 600 -9.48 23.67 -5.33
C TYR A 600 -8.65 23.87 -6.58
N THR A 601 -7.66 24.76 -6.50
CA THR A 601 -6.92 25.22 -7.67
C THR A 601 -5.45 24.94 -7.47
N PHE A 602 -4.83 24.36 -8.49
CA PHE A 602 -3.45 23.88 -8.44
C PHE A 602 -2.73 24.26 -9.72
N ILE A 603 -1.45 24.58 -9.58
CA ILE A 603 -0.53 24.60 -10.73
C ILE A 603 -0.19 23.15 -11.09
N TYR A 604 -0.12 22.85 -12.39
CA TYR A 604 0.39 21.57 -12.85
C TYR A 604 1.83 21.36 -12.37
N SER A 605 2.03 20.29 -11.61
CA SER A 605 3.32 19.81 -11.13
C SER A 605 3.54 18.42 -11.72
N GLU A 606 4.62 18.29 -12.49
CA GLU A 606 4.99 17.02 -13.10
C GLU A 606 5.28 15.97 -12.03
N ARG A 607 4.82 14.74 -12.28
CA ARG A 607 5.02 13.61 -11.37
C ARG A 607 5.70 12.46 -12.10
N PRO A 608 6.79 11.90 -11.54
CA PRO A 608 7.46 10.75 -12.12
C PRO A 608 6.47 9.61 -12.40
N ASN A 609 6.70 8.89 -13.49
CA ASN A 609 5.91 7.74 -13.96
C ASN A 609 4.50 8.02 -14.49
N THR A 610 4.01 9.26 -14.43
CA THR A 610 2.75 9.61 -15.09
C THR A 610 2.89 9.61 -16.62
N LEU A 611 1.78 9.45 -17.34
CA LEU A 611 1.81 9.49 -18.80
C LEU A 611 2.23 10.87 -19.31
N ALA A 612 1.76 11.94 -18.67
CA ALA A 612 2.15 13.30 -18.98
C ALA A 612 3.67 13.47 -18.86
N ALA A 613 4.28 13.05 -17.74
CA ALA A 613 5.73 13.12 -17.55
C ALA A 613 6.55 12.30 -18.58
N ARG A 614 5.97 11.25 -19.16
CA ARG A 614 6.66 10.38 -20.12
C ARG A 614 6.50 10.85 -21.57
N GLN A 615 5.41 11.52 -21.90
CA GLN A 615 4.96 11.73 -23.28
C GLN A 615 4.70 13.19 -23.63
N LEU A 616 4.53 14.07 -22.64
CA LEU A 616 4.22 15.48 -22.84
C LEU A 616 5.34 16.33 -22.27
N GLU A 617 5.76 17.33 -23.03
CA GLU A 617 6.68 18.35 -22.55
C GLU A 617 5.93 19.35 -21.67
N ASP A 618 6.44 19.64 -20.47
CA ASP A 618 5.95 20.73 -19.62
C ASP A 618 6.46 22.08 -20.15
N ASN A 619 5.81 22.57 -21.19
CA ASN A 619 6.21 23.75 -21.96
C ASN A 619 5.52 25.06 -21.50
N VAL A 620 4.79 25.05 -20.38
CA VAL A 620 4.19 26.27 -19.81
C VAL A 620 5.09 26.79 -18.69
N LEU A 621 5.55 28.04 -18.81
CA LEU A 621 6.44 28.65 -17.81
C LEU A 621 5.74 28.83 -16.46
N LEU A 622 6.48 28.65 -15.36
CA LEU A 622 5.97 28.78 -13.99
C LEU A 622 5.30 30.15 -13.73
N GLU A 623 5.83 31.22 -14.31
CA GLU A 623 5.25 32.56 -14.23
C GLU A 623 3.84 32.59 -14.83
N GLU A 624 3.65 31.99 -16.00
CA GLU A 624 2.34 31.86 -16.65
C GLU A 624 1.39 30.97 -15.84
N LYS A 625 1.86 29.83 -15.33
CA LYS A 625 1.03 28.97 -14.46
C LYS A 625 0.55 29.75 -13.21
N THR A 626 1.42 30.58 -12.65
CA THR A 626 1.12 31.39 -11.46
C THR A 626 0.15 32.54 -11.78
N ARG A 627 0.33 33.24 -12.90
CA ARG A 627 -0.60 34.28 -13.36
C ARG A 627 -2.00 33.71 -13.54
N ARG A 628 -2.12 32.60 -14.27
CA ARG A 628 -3.39 31.93 -14.54
C ARG A 628 -4.06 31.41 -13.27
N LEU A 629 -3.29 30.81 -12.36
CA LEU A 629 -3.80 30.39 -11.04
C LEU A 629 -4.45 31.57 -10.30
N ASN A 630 -3.79 32.72 -10.27
CA ASN A 630 -4.32 33.90 -9.58
C ASN A 630 -5.61 34.42 -10.22
N GLU A 631 -5.71 34.42 -11.55
CA GLU A 631 -6.94 34.80 -12.26
C GLU A 631 -8.11 33.88 -11.94
N ILE A 632 -7.86 32.57 -11.92
CA ILE A 632 -8.85 31.55 -11.52
C ILE A 632 -9.28 31.75 -10.06
N ILE A 633 -8.32 31.94 -9.14
CA ILE A 633 -8.60 32.17 -7.71
C ILE A 633 -9.44 33.44 -7.52
N ASN A 634 -9.11 34.53 -8.21
CA ASN A 634 -9.84 35.79 -8.09
C ASN A 634 -11.28 35.64 -8.61
N THR A 635 -11.45 35.03 -9.79
CA THR A 635 -12.77 34.74 -10.37
C THR A 635 -13.62 33.89 -9.43
N GLN A 636 -13.05 32.79 -8.89
CA GLN A 636 -13.77 31.93 -7.94
C GLN A 636 -14.12 32.67 -6.65
N ARG A 637 -13.23 33.51 -6.12
CA ARG A 637 -13.49 34.28 -4.88
C ARG A 637 -14.64 35.27 -5.04
N GLU A 638 -14.74 35.93 -6.19
CA GLU A 638 -15.84 36.83 -6.52
C GLU A 638 -17.18 36.08 -6.52
N ILE A 639 -17.25 34.95 -7.24
CA ILE A 639 -18.44 34.10 -7.30
C ILE A 639 -18.84 33.60 -5.90
N SER A 640 -17.88 33.04 -5.16
CA SER A 640 -18.13 32.49 -3.82
C SER A 640 -18.66 33.56 -2.86
N LEU A 641 -18.10 34.79 -2.94
CA LEU A 641 -18.57 35.91 -2.13
C LEU A 641 -20.00 36.34 -2.50
N VAL A 642 -20.33 36.40 -3.80
CA VAL A 642 -21.68 36.74 -4.26
C VAL A 642 -22.69 35.69 -3.77
N LYS A 643 -22.40 34.39 -3.95
CA LYS A 643 -23.27 33.30 -3.49
C LYS A 643 -23.45 33.33 -1.98
N ASN A 644 -22.37 33.48 -1.20
CA ASN A 644 -22.47 33.54 0.26
C ASN A 644 -23.26 34.77 0.73
N LYS A 645 -23.13 35.93 0.07
CA LYS A 645 -23.89 37.14 0.44
C LYS A 645 -25.40 36.94 0.31
N MET A 646 -25.85 36.10 -0.62
CA MET A 646 -27.28 35.78 -0.76
C MET A 646 -27.85 35.04 0.45
N LEU A 647 -26.99 34.39 1.26
CA LEU A 647 -27.38 33.67 2.47
C LEU A 647 -27.52 34.58 3.70
N VAL A 648 -27.07 35.84 3.63
CA VAL A 648 -27.22 36.77 4.76
C VAL A 648 -28.70 37.02 5.04
N GLY A 649 -29.09 36.87 6.31
CA GLY A 649 -30.48 36.96 6.76
C GLY A 649 -31.26 35.64 6.66
N GLN A 650 -30.66 34.58 6.11
CA GLN A 650 -31.26 33.25 6.10
C GLN A 650 -30.83 32.44 7.33
N THR A 651 -31.68 31.51 7.74
CA THR A 651 -31.38 30.51 8.78
C THR A 651 -30.94 29.22 8.12
N LEU A 652 -29.79 28.68 8.54
CA LEU A 652 -29.26 27.41 8.05
C LEU A 652 -29.13 26.41 9.21
N SER A 653 -29.41 25.13 8.94
CA SER A 653 -29.19 24.05 9.90
C SER A 653 -27.73 23.58 9.89
N ILE A 654 -27.02 23.83 10.99
CA ILE A 654 -25.58 23.63 11.14
C ILE A 654 -25.28 22.48 12.11
N LEU A 655 -24.55 21.48 11.64
CA LEU A 655 -24.00 20.41 12.47
C LEU A 655 -22.70 20.90 13.13
N ILE A 656 -22.66 20.94 14.46
CA ILE A 656 -21.48 21.38 15.23
C ILE A 656 -20.39 20.31 15.15
N GLU A 657 -19.24 20.64 14.56
CA GLU A 657 -18.11 19.70 14.44
C GLU A 657 -17.12 19.85 15.60
N ARG A 658 -16.82 21.10 15.99
CA ARG A 658 -15.78 21.43 16.97
C ARG A 658 -15.77 22.91 17.31
N GLU A 659 -14.91 23.27 18.25
CA GLU A 659 -14.51 24.65 18.50
C GLU A 659 -13.76 25.25 17.30
N SER A 660 -13.93 26.54 17.08
CA SER A 660 -13.22 27.27 16.05
C SER A 660 -11.74 27.38 16.38
N LYS A 661 -10.87 27.08 15.41
CA LYS A 661 -9.41 27.18 15.58
C LYS A 661 -8.93 28.59 15.98
N ARG A 662 -9.73 29.62 15.72
CA ARG A 662 -9.38 31.01 16.00
C ARG A 662 -9.90 31.50 17.35
N SER A 663 -10.85 30.81 17.96
CA SER A 663 -11.47 31.20 19.23
C SER A 663 -12.26 30.03 19.82
N GLU A 664 -11.93 29.67 21.06
CA GLU A 664 -12.65 28.66 21.85
C GLU A 664 -14.07 29.11 22.22
N ASP A 665 -14.41 30.40 22.10
CA ASP A 665 -15.76 30.95 22.37
C ASP A 665 -16.73 30.78 21.19
N MET A 666 -16.24 30.23 20.07
CA MET A 666 -17.00 30.08 18.83
C MET A 666 -17.06 28.61 18.42
N TRP A 667 -18.24 28.16 18.02
CA TRP A 667 -18.41 26.89 17.33
C TRP A 667 -18.05 27.01 15.86
N MET A 668 -17.62 25.89 15.28
CA MET A 668 -17.47 25.69 13.85
C MET A 668 -18.26 24.44 13.45
N GLY A 669 -19.08 24.58 12.42
CA GLY A 669 -19.92 23.51 11.91
C GLY A 669 -20.22 23.68 10.43
N ARG A 670 -21.01 22.75 9.88
CA ARG A 670 -21.38 22.75 8.46
C ARG A 670 -22.85 22.46 8.21
N ASP A 671 -23.37 23.04 7.14
CA ASP A 671 -24.69 22.72 6.60
C ASP A 671 -24.61 21.51 5.63
N GLU A 672 -25.77 21.10 5.09
CA GLU A 672 -25.85 20.06 4.06
C GLU A 672 -25.07 20.42 2.77
N HIS A 673 -24.86 21.71 2.49
CA HIS A 673 -24.09 22.19 1.34
C HIS A 673 -22.57 22.21 1.59
N ASN A 674 -22.11 21.66 2.73
CA ASN A 674 -20.71 21.62 3.16
C ASN A 674 -20.09 23.01 3.42
N ARG A 675 -20.93 24.04 3.63
CA ARG A 675 -20.50 25.42 3.90
C ARG A 675 -20.06 25.55 5.35
N VAL A 676 -18.87 26.11 5.55
CA VAL A 676 -18.33 26.34 6.90
C VAL A 676 -19.03 27.53 7.53
N THR A 677 -19.64 27.30 8.69
CA THR A 677 -20.28 28.34 9.49
C THR A 677 -19.62 28.44 10.86
N VAL A 678 -19.35 29.67 11.29
CA VAL A 678 -18.78 29.97 12.61
C VAL A 678 -19.75 30.88 13.37
N PHE A 679 -20.07 30.52 14.60
CA PHE A 679 -21.06 31.24 15.40
C PHE A 679 -20.74 31.10 16.90
N LYS A 680 -21.27 32.01 17.72
CA LYS A 680 -20.96 32.06 19.15
C LYS A 680 -21.63 30.90 19.89
N LYS A 681 -20.90 30.29 20.83
CA LYS A 681 -21.45 29.25 21.72
C LYS A 681 -22.60 29.79 22.58
N LYS A 682 -23.69 29.04 22.71
CA LYS A 682 -24.71 29.20 23.76
C LYS A 682 -24.56 28.10 24.82
N ASN A 683 -25.12 28.36 26.00
CA ASN A 683 -25.12 27.37 27.08
C ASN A 683 -26.00 26.18 26.69
N GLY A 684 -25.41 24.98 26.70
CA GLY A 684 -26.10 23.72 26.39
C GLY A 684 -25.77 23.14 25.01
N ASP A 685 -25.13 23.90 24.13
CA ASP A 685 -24.69 23.42 22.81
C ASP A 685 -23.52 22.42 22.96
N ASN A 686 -23.58 21.31 22.25
CA ASN A 686 -22.53 20.29 22.23
C ASN A 686 -22.09 19.96 20.80
N VAL A 687 -20.86 19.45 20.69
CA VAL A 687 -20.36 18.86 19.46
C VAL A 687 -21.28 17.69 19.05
N GLY A 688 -21.73 17.69 17.79
CA GLY A 688 -22.70 16.73 17.26
C GLY A 688 -24.16 17.20 17.28
N ASP A 689 -24.46 18.34 17.91
CA ASP A 689 -25.78 18.95 17.82
C ASP A 689 -25.98 19.57 16.43
N GLU A 690 -27.22 19.51 15.96
CA GLU A 690 -27.67 20.20 14.75
C GLU A 690 -28.52 21.38 15.17
N ILE A 691 -28.07 22.60 14.84
CA ILE A 691 -28.68 23.83 15.33
C ILE A 691 -28.97 24.81 14.19
N ASP A 692 -30.05 25.57 14.35
CA ASP A 692 -30.39 26.64 13.43
C ASP A 692 -29.54 27.88 13.71
N VAL A 693 -28.89 28.40 12.66
CA VAL A 693 -28.02 29.56 12.73
C VAL A 693 -28.49 30.61 11.73
N LEU A 694 -28.83 31.80 12.22
CA LEU A 694 -29.11 32.98 11.40
C LEU A 694 -27.79 33.58 10.91
N ILE A 695 -27.59 33.60 9.59
CA ILE A 695 -26.37 34.13 8.98
C ILE A 695 -26.42 35.67 8.99
N GLN A 696 -25.42 36.30 9.61
CA GLN A 696 -25.35 37.76 9.78
C GLN A 696 -24.32 38.40 8.85
N SER A 697 -23.22 37.71 8.59
CA SER A 697 -22.17 38.20 7.71
C SER A 697 -21.41 37.04 7.08
N VAL A 698 -20.64 37.33 6.03
CA VAL A 698 -19.94 36.32 5.26
C VAL A 698 -18.57 36.79 4.82
N THR A 699 -17.67 35.84 4.63
CA THR A 699 -16.48 35.97 3.81
C THR A 699 -16.63 35.13 2.54
N SER A 700 -15.64 35.12 1.66
CA SER A 700 -15.66 34.25 0.48
C SER A 700 -15.62 32.75 0.83
N GLY A 701 -15.21 32.36 2.05
CA GLY A 701 -15.07 30.95 2.43
C GLY A 701 -15.66 30.56 3.78
N THR A 702 -16.35 31.47 4.47
CA THR A 702 -16.91 31.21 5.81
C THR A 702 -18.13 32.07 6.03
N LEU A 703 -19.22 31.45 6.50
CA LEU A 703 -20.42 32.12 6.97
C LEU A 703 -20.27 32.42 8.46
N ILE A 704 -20.79 33.56 8.90
CA ILE A 704 -20.73 34.00 10.30
C ILE A 704 -22.15 34.32 10.74
N GLY A 705 -22.58 33.70 11.83
CA GLY A 705 -23.96 33.82 12.29
C GLY A 705 -24.12 33.73 13.79
N VAL A 706 -25.38 33.66 14.20
CA VAL A 706 -25.81 33.47 15.59
C VAL A 706 -26.79 32.31 15.64
N ALA A 707 -26.58 31.39 16.58
CA ALA A 707 -27.57 30.35 16.86
C ALA A 707 -28.90 31.01 17.26
N ILE A 708 -30.04 30.50 16.78
CA ILE A 708 -31.36 31.00 17.15
C ILE A 708 -32.00 30.15 18.24
#